data_AF-A0A8S1S968-F1
#
_entry.id   AF-A0A8S1S968-F1
#
_cell.length_a   1.000
_cell.length_b   1.000
_cell.length_c   1.000
_cell.angle_alpha   90.00
_cell.angle_beta   90.00
_cell.angle_gamma   90.00
#
_symmetry.space_group_name_H-M   'P 1'
#
loop_
_entity.id
_entity.type
_entity.pdbx_description
1 polymer ?
#
loop_
_entity_poly.entity_id
_entity_poly.type
_entity_poly.pdbx_seq_one_letter_code
_entity_poly.pdbx_strand_id
1 'polypeptide(L)'
;MGSICSSDQHVVQEIPTSIRAVEKNEPQFIRNDKLNDRQEYECAIWCPFLFKWQKRKLQIKLTTDDEFHCLLNGKSVTLNEVREFQASPQVFRKLEQLKYFEYWGNGRQKLKKVQQFAVNWRLQKLIEIGGCYTENELKVGFWKELNQNYWTKIQIFEVGQYFNNLRVGRWGLIMNDQRIGGGQYNQSGQKHGKWREINDESTDQFLIIQDGEYQNGKRVGIWEILLRTHESNQFKKIAGGQYVDNGEIDSIKNGKWFELGAGFSYYSQCILDGSYKKGKKMGQWNLIYGKMLIGGGKYDEVNGLCEIKNGRWIEQIEEYNFEREIIYDGEYRNNQKIGKWEIFSKLGANETFKLVGGGTYNYEKGQGSVKNGKWTELNDKFRSVCQITYNGEYRNNNKIGRWDTFYCDYEKNIKIGGGSYCDTNFSKIGSWIELSEDFRDISQVTYCGNYQNNNKVGRWDIFYNNCYENIKDQIGGGSYLEVKGLDSTKNGKWIEISPSFNFYKQAIVQGEYNNGQKIGQWEKFLKLNNIFQLCGCANFDLQGTKIYKSDKNSPFIFSGEFRNRKKVGRWDTFYRQYTQNPYLLIGGGEYQEVDEDNSRKIGMWAELNEGFYGQAQVIYNGEYKNGNKIGIWVISYRKNEVEKFKQIGGGMYVEMEKLGSVKFGNWIDLSERFYNGSQVIYKGDYLDGNKIGRWNSLYRRDEQDKFEMIGGGQYDVIKEIGSIKIGSWIELSDGFFCEAQLIYSGEYENNNKIGRWDISYRMNGLKFEKIGGGSYSLAQGLHSIKIGKWIELSDGFFSKSQVLLEGNYVNGNKFGKWNILFRKEIKEQFHLIGGGSFDLIEELGSIKDGKWVELSDNYGNGIGLSEVIQVGQYRNGQKVGVWVGK
;
A
#
# COMPACT_ATOMS: atom_id res chain seq x y z
N MET A 1 -56.03 30.15 -6.59
CA MET A 1 -56.67 29.02 -5.89
C MET A 1 -56.20 27.73 -6.55
N GLY A 2 -55.93 26.70 -5.74
CA GLY A 2 -55.49 25.36 -6.18
C GLY A 2 -53.97 25.20 -6.21
N SER A 3 -53.36 24.09 -5.78
CA SER A 3 -53.68 23.02 -4.83
C SER A 3 -52.39 22.20 -4.76
N ILE A 4 -52.03 21.77 -3.55
CA ILE A 4 -50.84 20.98 -3.23
C ILE A 4 -51.02 19.55 -3.78
N CYS A 5 -49.99 19.05 -4.47
CA CYS A 5 -49.74 17.61 -4.64
C CYS A 5 -48.24 17.35 -4.50
N SER A 6 -47.89 16.70 -3.40
CA SER A 6 -46.62 16.06 -3.11
C SER A 6 -46.50 14.76 -3.91
N SER A 7 -45.36 14.53 -4.55
CA SER A 7 -44.94 13.20 -4.99
C SER A 7 -43.57 12.89 -4.41
N ASP A 8 -43.57 12.04 -3.39
CA ASP A 8 -42.40 11.36 -2.86
C ASP A 8 -41.81 10.45 -3.94
N GLN A 9 -40.53 10.65 -4.28
CA GLN A 9 -39.73 9.67 -4.97
C GLN A 9 -38.66 9.13 -4.01
N HIS A 10 -38.83 7.86 -3.65
CA HIS A 10 -37.83 7.05 -2.97
C HIS A 10 -36.57 6.93 -3.82
N VAL A 11 -35.47 7.52 -3.34
CA VAL A 11 -34.12 7.26 -3.84
C VAL A 11 -33.62 5.99 -3.13
N VAL A 12 -33.59 4.88 -3.86
CA VAL A 12 -32.89 3.65 -3.44
C VAL A 12 -31.39 3.93 -3.60
N GLN A 13 -30.67 4.03 -2.48
CA GLN A 13 -29.21 4.04 -2.48
C GLN A 13 -28.69 2.62 -2.71
N GLU A 14 -28.07 2.39 -3.88
CA GLU A 14 -27.25 1.21 -4.14
C GLU A 14 -25.94 1.29 -3.35
N ILE A 15 -25.64 0.21 -2.62
CA ILE A 15 -24.39 0.00 -1.89
C ILE A 15 -23.31 -0.43 -2.90
N PRO A 16 -22.16 0.27 -3.03
CA PRO A 16 -21.08 -0.22 -3.87
C PRO A 16 -20.21 -1.23 -3.09
N THR A 17 -20.45 -2.53 -3.33
CA THR A 17 -19.50 -3.60 -3.02
C THR A 17 -18.45 -3.70 -4.12
N SER A 18 -17.32 -3.00 -3.98
CA SER A 18 -16.07 -3.42 -4.62
C SER A 18 -14.84 -2.90 -3.86
N ILE A 19 -14.22 -3.77 -3.08
CA ILE A 19 -12.85 -3.58 -2.59
C ILE A 19 -11.93 -4.02 -3.74
N ARG A 20 -11.46 -3.06 -4.55
CA ARG A 20 -10.31 -3.27 -5.46
C ARG A 20 -9.03 -2.92 -4.72
N ALA A 21 -8.21 -3.94 -4.43
CA ALA A 21 -6.82 -3.74 -4.04
C ALA A 21 -6.06 -3.16 -5.24
N VAL A 22 -5.58 -1.92 -5.11
CA VAL A 22 -4.73 -1.26 -6.10
C VAL A 22 -3.27 -1.57 -5.75
N GLU A 23 -2.72 -2.63 -6.33
CA GLU A 23 -1.27 -2.83 -6.39
C GLU A 23 -0.74 -2.15 -7.66
N LYS A 24 -0.14 -0.97 -7.50
CA LYS A 24 0.65 -0.30 -8.55
C LYS A 24 2.09 -0.78 -8.44
N ASN A 25 2.50 -1.64 -9.37
CA ASN A 25 3.90 -1.78 -9.81
C ASN A 25 3.87 -2.38 -11.23
N GLU A 26 3.93 -1.53 -12.25
CA GLU A 26 4.23 -1.97 -13.62
C GLU A 26 5.73 -2.31 -13.71
N PRO A 27 6.12 -3.39 -14.41
CA PRO A 27 7.52 -3.70 -14.66
C PRO A 27 8.11 -2.71 -15.67
N GLN A 28 9.14 -1.95 -15.26
CA GLN A 28 9.96 -1.16 -16.18
C GLN A 28 10.91 -2.09 -16.96
N PHE A 29 10.91 -2.00 -18.29
CA PHE A 29 11.95 -2.61 -19.13
C PHE A 29 13.27 -1.87 -18.93
N ILE A 30 14.35 -2.61 -18.62
CA ILE A 30 15.71 -2.06 -18.54
C ILE A 30 16.31 -2.09 -19.96
N ARG A 31 16.64 -0.92 -20.52
CA ARG A 31 17.41 -0.79 -21.77
C ARG A 31 18.89 -1.10 -21.51
N ASN A 32 19.54 -1.85 -22.40
CA ASN A 32 20.94 -2.27 -22.29
C ASN A 32 21.95 -1.10 -22.34
N ASP A 33 21.54 0.09 -22.76
CA ASP A 33 22.49 1.14 -23.19
C ASP A 33 22.89 2.11 -22.06
N LYS A 34 22.47 1.86 -20.80
CA LYS A 34 22.79 2.69 -19.63
C LYS A 34 23.05 1.89 -18.34
N LEU A 35 23.78 0.79 -18.43
CA LEU A 35 24.35 0.14 -17.24
C LEU A 35 25.61 0.90 -16.81
N ASN A 36 25.47 1.87 -15.92
CA ASN A 36 26.60 2.30 -15.09
C ASN A 36 27.01 1.13 -14.19
N ASP A 37 28.32 0.90 -14.00
CA ASP A 37 28.97 -0.28 -13.39
C ASP A 37 28.51 -0.73 -11.99
N ARG A 38 27.52 -0.09 -11.36
CA ARG A 38 26.99 -0.48 -10.05
C ARG A 38 25.52 -0.11 -9.91
N GLN A 39 24.66 -1.12 -9.77
CA GLN A 39 23.30 -0.94 -9.26
C GLN A 39 23.14 -1.71 -7.94
N GLU A 40 22.71 -1.00 -6.90
CA GLU A 40 22.35 -1.57 -5.60
C GLU A 40 20.83 -1.69 -5.50
N TYR A 41 20.37 -2.87 -5.09
CA TYR A 41 18.97 -3.20 -4.87
C TYR A 41 18.77 -3.59 -3.41
N GLU A 42 17.75 -3.05 -2.75
CA GLU A 42 17.31 -3.54 -1.44
C GLU A 42 16.28 -4.66 -1.62
N CYS A 43 16.58 -5.84 -1.08
CA CYS A 43 15.64 -6.96 -1.02
C CYS A 43 15.41 -7.38 0.43
N ALA A 44 14.21 -7.91 0.71
CA ALA A 44 13.93 -8.56 1.98
C ALA A 44 14.14 -10.07 1.80
N ILE A 45 15.02 -10.66 2.60
CA ILE A 45 15.28 -12.10 2.61
C ILE A 45 14.77 -12.66 3.94
N TRP A 46 13.96 -13.71 3.88
CA TRP A 46 13.48 -14.40 5.08
C TRP A 46 14.64 -15.17 5.72
N CYS A 47 14.90 -14.94 7.00
CA CYS A 47 15.94 -15.67 7.74
C CYS A 47 15.29 -16.80 8.56
N PRO A 48 15.45 -18.08 8.18
CA PRO A 48 14.77 -19.19 8.86
C PRO A 48 15.23 -19.35 10.32
N PHE A 49 16.50 -19.04 10.61
CA PHE A 49 17.05 -19.09 11.96
C PHE A 49 16.49 -18.03 12.91
N LEU A 50 15.96 -16.92 12.38
CA LEU A 50 15.48 -15.79 13.18
C LEU A 50 13.98 -15.54 13.04
N PHE A 51 13.27 -16.37 12.24
CA PHE A 51 11.84 -16.22 11.92
C PHE A 51 11.43 -14.76 11.63
N LYS A 52 12.27 -14.02 10.91
CA LYS A 52 12.00 -12.61 10.53
C LYS A 52 12.62 -12.25 9.19
N TRP A 53 12.02 -11.27 8.53
CA TRP A 53 12.55 -10.65 7.32
C TRP A 53 13.75 -9.77 7.64
N GLN A 54 14.85 -9.97 6.91
CA GLN A 54 16.02 -9.11 6.97
C GLN A 54 16.15 -8.35 5.66
N LYS A 55 16.28 -7.02 5.76
CA LYS A 55 16.66 -6.19 4.62
C LYS A 55 18.13 -6.45 4.30
N ARG A 56 18.41 -6.71 3.02
CA ARG A 56 19.74 -7.02 2.50
C ARG A 56 19.98 -6.18 1.25
N LYS A 57 21.24 -5.78 1.06
CA LYS A 57 21.66 -5.05 -0.14
C LYS A 57 22.27 -6.04 -1.13
N LEU A 58 21.67 -6.12 -2.31
CA LEU A 58 22.15 -6.88 -3.44
C LEU A 58 22.82 -5.91 -4.42
N GLN A 59 24.08 -6.14 -4.75
CA GLN A 59 24.81 -5.36 -5.74
C GLN A 59 25.10 -6.26 -6.92
N ILE A 60 24.67 -5.85 -8.11
CA ILE A 60 24.95 -6.57 -9.36
C ILE A 60 26.07 -5.82 -10.07
N LYS A 61 27.15 -6.52 -10.39
CA LYS A 61 28.32 -5.99 -11.08
C LYS A 61 28.55 -6.77 -12.37
N LEU A 62 28.68 -6.08 -13.50
CA LEU A 62 29.16 -6.68 -14.73
C LEU A 62 30.70 -6.68 -14.68
N THR A 63 31.32 -7.81 -14.96
CA THR A 63 32.78 -7.87 -15.10
C THR A 63 33.21 -7.48 -16.51
N THR A 64 34.51 -7.30 -16.69
CA THR A 64 35.12 -7.02 -18.01
C THR A 64 34.95 -8.17 -19.01
N ASP A 65 34.49 -9.34 -18.55
CA ASP A 65 34.26 -10.54 -19.35
C ASP A 65 32.75 -10.79 -19.60
N ASP A 66 31.90 -9.78 -19.43
CA ASP A 66 30.43 -9.85 -19.54
C ASP A 66 29.74 -10.83 -18.55
N GLU A 67 30.40 -11.19 -17.44
CA GLU A 67 29.81 -12.02 -16.40
C GLU A 67 29.12 -11.18 -15.31
N PHE A 68 27.92 -11.60 -14.88
CA PHE A 68 27.20 -10.96 -13.78
C PHE A 68 27.67 -11.50 -12.42
N HIS A 69 28.26 -10.65 -11.59
CA HIS A 69 28.58 -10.94 -10.20
C HIS A 69 27.53 -10.35 -9.26
N CYS A 70 26.87 -11.20 -8.48
CA CYS A 70 26.00 -10.77 -7.39
C CYS A 70 26.78 -10.73 -6.06
N LEU A 71 26.79 -9.54 -5.44
CA LEU A 71 27.36 -9.30 -4.12
C LEU A 71 26.20 -9.10 -3.13
N LEU A 72 26.09 -9.95 -2.12
CA LEU A 72 25.12 -9.79 -1.03
C LEU A 72 25.84 -9.18 0.18
N ASN A 73 25.53 -7.93 0.53
CA ASN A 73 26.25 -7.11 1.51
C ASN A 73 27.78 -7.09 1.28
N GLY A 74 28.21 -6.92 0.03
CA GLY A 74 29.64 -6.85 -0.30
C GLY A 74 30.39 -8.18 -0.28
N LYS A 75 29.74 -9.31 0.03
CA LYS A 75 30.32 -10.65 -0.15
C LYS A 75 29.90 -11.24 -1.49
N SER A 76 30.88 -11.74 -2.25
CA SER A 76 30.66 -12.55 -3.46
C SER A 76 29.80 -13.75 -3.11
N VAL A 77 28.58 -13.79 -3.65
CA VAL A 77 27.77 -15.00 -3.66
C VAL A 77 28.15 -15.75 -4.93
N THR A 78 29.16 -16.61 -4.83
CA THR A 78 29.53 -17.49 -5.95
C THR A 78 28.42 -18.52 -6.12
N LEU A 79 27.89 -18.61 -7.34
CA LEU A 79 26.90 -19.59 -7.76
C LEU A 79 27.57 -20.97 -7.90
N ASN A 80 28.19 -21.46 -6.82
CA ASN A 80 29.01 -22.67 -6.79
C ASN A 80 28.59 -23.57 -5.61
N GLU A 81 27.37 -24.12 -5.70
CA GLU A 81 27.07 -25.51 -5.30
C GLU A 81 26.13 -26.16 -6.35
N VAL A 82 26.32 -25.81 -7.64
CA VAL A 82 25.76 -26.55 -8.80
C VAL A 82 26.90 -26.79 -9.80
N ARG A 83 28.01 -27.37 -9.32
CA ARG A 83 29.02 -27.99 -10.18
C ARG A 83 28.97 -29.49 -10.00
N GLU A 84 27.84 -30.06 -10.40
CA GLU A 84 27.72 -31.49 -10.74
C GLU A 84 26.42 -31.73 -11.55
N PHE A 85 26.10 -30.85 -12.49
CA PHE A 85 25.12 -31.16 -13.54
C PHE A 85 25.68 -30.71 -14.88
N GLN A 86 26.02 -31.68 -15.74
CA GLN A 86 26.40 -31.47 -17.14
C GLN A 86 25.19 -31.04 -18.01
N ALA A 87 24.41 -30.06 -17.54
CA ALA A 87 23.31 -29.48 -18.31
C ALA A 87 23.67 -28.03 -18.66
N SER A 88 23.49 -27.68 -19.93
CA SER A 88 23.63 -26.31 -20.43
C SER A 88 22.80 -25.32 -19.59
N PRO A 89 23.27 -24.09 -19.33
CA PRO A 89 22.54 -23.10 -18.55
C PRO A 89 21.10 -22.90 -19.05
N GLN A 90 20.12 -22.98 -18.16
CA GLN A 90 18.74 -22.66 -18.49
C GLN A 90 18.56 -21.14 -18.55
N VAL A 91 18.14 -20.61 -19.69
CA VAL A 91 17.93 -19.17 -19.90
C VAL A 91 16.52 -18.79 -19.47
N PHE A 92 16.39 -18.00 -18.39
CA PHE A 92 15.11 -17.42 -17.96
C PHE A 92 14.86 -16.10 -18.69
N ARG A 93 13.73 -15.98 -19.41
CA ARG A 93 13.38 -14.77 -20.18
C ARG A 93 12.50 -13.79 -19.41
N LYS A 94 11.94 -14.18 -18.27
CA LYS A 94 11.06 -13.33 -17.45
C LYS A 94 11.67 -13.11 -16.07
N LEU A 95 11.82 -11.84 -15.66
CA LEU A 95 12.35 -11.45 -14.34
C LEU A 95 11.56 -12.07 -13.17
N GLU A 96 10.26 -12.33 -13.34
CA GLU A 96 9.45 -13.00 -12.31
C GLU A 96 9.95 -14.41 -11.99
N GLN A 97 10.45 -15.14 -13.00
CA GLN A 97 11.02 -16.47 -12.78
C GLN A 97 12.28 -16.38 -11.93
N LEU A 98 13.14 -15.38 -12.13
CA LEU A 98 14.31 -15.21 -11.27
C LEU A 98 13.95 -14.81 -9.84
N LYS A 99 12.85 -14.06 -9.67
CA LYS A 99 12.46 -13.50 -8.37
C LYS A 99 11.68 -14.47 -7.48
N TYR A 100 10.79 -15.26 -8.07
CA TYR A 100 9.78 -16.01 -7.31
C TYR A 100 10.01 -17.51 -7.27
N PHE A 101 11.04 -17.98 -7.96
CA PHE A 101 11.26 -19.40 -8.18
C PHE A 101 12.24 -19.96 -7.17
N GLU A 102 11.77 -20.92 -6.39
CA GLU A 102 12.58 -21.66 -5.43
C GLU A 102 12.43 -23.15 -5.67
N TYR A 103 13.55 -23.81 -6.00
CA TYR A 103 13.63 -25.26 -6.05
C TYR A 103 13.86 -25.81 -4.65
N TRP A 104 12.97 -26.68 -4.20
CA TRP A 104 13.17 -27.45 -2.97
C TRP A 104 13.44 -28.91 -3.33
N GLY A 105 14.72 -29.29 -3.24
CA GLY A 105 15.15 -30.68 -3.19
C GLY A 105 15.72 -30.95 -1.79
N ASN A 106 15.37 -32.09 -1.18
CA ASN A 106 15.97 -32.53 0.08
C ASN A 106 17.46 -32.88 -0.15
N GLY A 107 18.30 -31.86 -0.25
CA GLY A 107 19.75 -32.00 -0.32
C GLY A 107 20.26 -32.49 1.03
N ARG A 108 20.44 -33.82 1.16
CA ARG A 108 21.55 -34.48 1.90
C ARG A 108 21.45 -36.00 2.04
N GLN A 109 20.38 -36.67 1.60
CA GLN A 109 20.35 -38.14 1.63
C GLN A 109 20.64 -38.73 0.24
N LYS A 110 21.89 -39.21 0.08
CA LYS A 110 22.28 -40.11 -1.02
C LYS A 110 21.39 -41.36 -1.00
N LEU A 111 20.77 -41.59 -2.15
CA LEU A 111 20.35 -42.88 -2.70
C LEU A 111 19.18 -43.62 -2.02
N LYS A 112 18.02 -43.48 -2.68
CA LYS A 112 17.05 -44.53 -3.08
C LYS A 112 15.60 -44.11 -2.81
N LYS A 113 15.07 -43.26 -3.68
CA LYS A 113 13.73 -43.39 -4.30
C LYS A 113 13.43 -42.15 -5.13
N VAL A 114 12.87 -42.40 -6.31
CA VAL A 114 12.15 -41.48 -7.18
C VAL A 114 11.36 -40.46 -6.34
N GLN A 115 11.88 -39.24 -6.16
CA GLN A 115 11.16 -38.17 -5.44
C GLN A 115 10.66 -37.13 -6.45
N GLN A 116 9.40 -36.74 -6.28
CA GLN A 116 8.80 -35.61 -6.98
C GLN A 116 9.48 -34.31 -6.50
N PHE A 117 9.90 -33.47 -7.44
CA PHE A 117 10.43 -32.15 -7.12
C PHE A 117 9.28 -31.25 -6.65
N ALA A 118 9.50 -30.49 -5.57
CA ALA A 118 8.60 -29.43 -5.18
C ALA A 118 9.14 -28.12 -5.72
N VAL A 119 8.31 -27.41 -6.46
CA VAL A 119 8.64 -26.12 -7.04
C VAL A 119 7.74 -25.08 -6.37
N ASN A 120 8.34 -24.07 -5.74
CA ASN A 120 7.57 -22.98 -5.14
C ASN A 120 7.56 -21.78 -6.08
N TRP A 121 6.38 -21.19 -6.27
CA TRP A 121 6.17 -19.90 -6.93
C TRP A 121 5.49 -18.95 -5.96
N ARG A 122 6.13 -17.83 -5.60
CA ARG A 122 5.60 -16.87 -4.60
C ARG A 122 5.22 -17.56 -3.27
N LEU A 123 6.07 -18.47 -2.79
CA LEU A 123 5.84 -19.29 -1.58
C LEU A 123 4.67 -20.29 -1.69
N GLN A 124 4.02 -20.41 -2.85
CA GLN A 124 3.01 -21.43 -3.11
C GLN A 124 3.65 -22.62 -3.81
N LYS A 125 3.44 -23.81 -3.24
CA LYS A 125 3.90 -25.07 -3.83
C LYS A 125 3.09 -25.36 -5.10
N LEU A 126 3.75 -25.38 -6.25
CA LEU A 126 3.17 -25.86 -7.50
C LEU A 126 3.08 -27.40 -7.41
N ILE A 127 1.86 -27.91 -7.43
CA ILE A 127 1.58 -29.34 -7.34
C ILE A 127 1.84 -29.98 -8.73
N GLU A 128 2.36 -31.21 -8.75
CA GLU A 128 2.63 -32.02 -9.96
C GLU A 128 3.75 -31.53 -10.89
N ILE A 129 4.62 -30.61 -10.48
CA ILE A 129 5.77 -30.21 -11.32
C ILE A 129 6.91 -31.23 -11.16
N GLY A 130 7.53 -31.64 -12.27
CA GLY A 130 8.63 -32.60 -12.31
C GLY A 130 8.25 -33.95 -12.90
N GLY A 131 9.10 -34.97 -12.65
CA GLY A 131 8.94 -36.34 -13.11
C GLY A 131 9.94 -37.28 -12.44
N CYS A 132 10.26 -38.40 -13.08
CA CYS A 132 11.12 -39.44 -12.52
C CYS A 132 12.55 -39.39 -13.10
N TYR A 133 13.52 -39.81 -12.31
CA TYR A 133 14.90 -40.01 -12.73
C TYR A 133 15.30 -41.48 -12.62
N THR A 134 16.23 -41.92 -13.47
CA THR A 134 16.94 -43.20 -13.29
C THR A 134 17.99 -43.09 -12.18
N GLU A 135 18.59 -44.21 -11.81
CA GLU A 135 19.71 -44.25 -10.87
C GLU A 135 20.94 -43.45 -11.36
N ASN A 136 21.06 -43.25 -12.68
CA ASN A 136 22.10 -42.44 -13.33
C ASN A 136 21.67 -40.98 -13.55
N GLU A 137 20.65 -40.50 -12.81
CA GLU A 137 20.15 -39.12 -12.88
C GLU A 137 19.64 -38.70 -14.28
N LEU A 138 19.20 -39.67 -15.08
CA LEU A 138 18.57 -39.39 -16.37
C LEU A 138 17.06 -39.25 -16.20
N LYS A 139 16.46 -38.19 -16.73
CA LYS A 139 15.01 -38.02 -16.79
C LYS A 139 14.38 -39.17 -17.58
N VAL A 140 13.35 -39.77 -17.00
CA VAL A 140 12.54 -40.83 -17.61
C VAL A 140 11.05 -40.68 -17.25
N GLY A 141 10.19 -41.27 -18.06
CA GLY A 141 8.74 -41.32 -17.79
C GLY A 141 8.04 -40.00 -18.09
N PHE A 142 6.86 -39.78 -17.49
CA PHE A 142 6.09 -38.56 -17.67
C PHE A 142 6.63 -37.39 -16.84
N TRP A 143 6.62 -36.21 -17.45
CA TRP A 143 7.12 -34.97 -16.89
C TRP A 143 6.15 -33.82 -17.13
N LYS A 144 6.02 -32.93 -16.15
CA LYS A 144 5.34 -31.63 -16.25
C LYS A 144 6.34 -30.53 -15.87
N GLU A 145 6.76 -29.74 -16.85
CA GLU A 145 7.79 -28.71 -16.71
C GLU A 145 7.19 -27.32 -16.89
N LEU A 146 7.83 -26.30 -16.31
CA LEU A 146 7.44 -24.92 -16.56
C LEU A 146 7.97 -24.47 -17.92
N ASN A 147 7.10 -23.88 -18.73
CA ASN A 147 7.51 -23.29 -19.99
C ASN A 147 8.35 -22.01 -19.75
N GLN A 148 9.24 -21.68 -20.67
CA GLN A 148 10.06 -20.45 -20.61
C GLN A 148 9.24 -19.16 -20.46
N ASN A 149 7.97 -19.16 -20.90
CA ASN A 149 7.03 -18.06 -20.78
C ASN A 149 6.10 -18.15 -19.56
N TYR A 150 6.40 -18.99 -18.56
CA TYR A 150 5.67 -19.05 -17.31
C TYR A 150 5.86 -17.78 -16.46
N TRP A 151 4.77 -17.11 -16.07
CA TRP A 151 4.77 -16.00 -15.10
C TRP A 151 3.41 -15.92 -14.40
N THR A 152 3.26 -14.99 -13.45
CA THR A 152 2.11 -14.98 -12.52
C THR A 152 0.75 -15.01 -13.23
N LYS A 153 0.63 -14.33 -14.38
CA LYS A 153 -0.62 -14.23 -15.12
C LYS A 153 -0.78 -15.24 -16.25
N ILE A 154 0.31 -15.89 -16.68
CA ILE A 154 0.27 -16.91 -17.73
C ILE A 154 1.05 -18.14 -17.23
N GLN A 155 0.30 -19.11 -16.70
CA GLN A 155 0.85 -20.33 -16.10
C GLN A 155 0.86 -21.44 -17.14
N ILE A 156 1.98 -21.57 -17.86
CA ILE A 156 2.12 -22.55 -18.95
C ILE A 156 3.07 -23.67 -18.56
N PHE A 157 2.61 -24.89 -18.79
CA PHE A 157 3.36 -26.11 -18.55
C PHE A 157 3.60 -26.87 -19.85
N GLU A 158 4.74 -27.53 -19.92
CA GLU A 158 5.07 -28.53 -20.94
C GLU A 158 4.93 -29.91 -20.32
N VAL A 159 4.07 -30.75 -20.90
CA VAL A 159 3.81 -32.12 -20.39
C VAL A 159 4.13 -33.15 -21.46
N GLY A 160 4.95 -34.14 -21.15
CA GLY A 160 5.29 -35.21 -22.08
C GLY A 160 6.17 -36.29 -21.44
N GLN A 161 6.82 -37.09 -22.27
CA GLN A 161 7.68 -38.18 -21.81
C GLN A 161 9.17 -37.91 -22.07
N TYR A 162 10.00 -38.33 -21.12
CA TYR A 162 11.44 -38.44 -21.27
C TYR A 162 11.88 -39.91 -21.38
N PHE A 163 12.92 -40.15 -22.17
CA PHE A 163 13.69 -41.39 -22.22
C PHE A 163 15.17 -41.04 -22.25
N ASN A 164 15.90 -41.36 -21.17
CA ASN A 164 17.33 -41.07 -21.02
C ASN A 164 17.69 -39.59 -21.30
N ASN A 165 17.03 -38.65 -20.61
CA ASN A 165 17.17 -37.18 -20.82
C ASN A 165 16.71 -36.65 -22.19
N LEU A 166 16.26 -37.49 -23.11
CA LEU A 166 15.67 -37.06 -24.38
C LEU A 166 14.15 -36.95 -24.24
N ARG A 167 13.58 -35.83 -24.70
CA ARG A 167 12.12 -35.69 -24.84
C ARG A 167 11.67 -36.60 -25.98
N VAL A 168 10.71 -37.48 -25.75
CA VAL A 168 10.23 -38.43 -26.75
C VAL A 168 8.70 -38.39 -26.84
N GLY A 169 8.16 -38.78 -28.01
CA GLY A 169 6.72 -38.91 -28.20
C GLY A 169 5.97 -37.58 -28.12
N ARG A 170 4.70 -37.61 -27.70
CA ARG A 170 3.81 -36.45 -27.71
C ARG A 170 4.05 -35.55 -26.49
N TRP A 171 4.30 -34.27 -26.74
CA TRP A 171 4.38 -33.22 -25.74
C TRP A 171 3.23 -32.23 -25.92
N GLY A 172 2.66 -31.76 -24.81
CA GLY A 172 1.54 -30.81 -24.77
C GLY A 172 1.92 -29.53 -24.04
N LEU A 173 1.48 -28.38 -24.58
CA LEU A 173 1.48 -27.11 -23.85
C LEU A 173 0.13 -26.97 -23.13
N ILE A 174 0.16 -26.89 -21.80
CA ILE A 174 -1.02 -26.82 -20.95
C ILE A 174 -1.07 -25.43 -20.29
N MET A 175 -2.23 -24.78 -20.34
CA MET A 175 -2.50 -23.52 -19.65
C MET A 175 -3.92 -23.59 -19.09
N ASN A 176 -4.09 -23.33 -17.79
CA ASN A 176 -5.38 -23.48 -17.08
C ASN A 176 -6.00 -24.87 -17.33
N ASP A 177 -5.19 -25.93 -17.22
CA ASP A 177 -5.55 -27.33 -17.48
C ASP A 177 -6.06 -27.64 -18.91
N GLN A 178 -6.01 -26.66 -19.81
CA GLN A 178 -6.36 -26.82 -21.21
C GLN A 178 -5.10 -26.96 -22.06
N ARG A 179 -5.12 -27.94 -22.97
CA ARG A 179 -4.06 -28.08 -23.95
C ARG A 179 -4.19 -26.99 -25.03
N ILE A 180 -3.25 -26.05 -25.02
CA ILE A 180 -3.17 -24.95 -25.99
C ILE A 180 -2.22 -25.26 -27.15
N GLY A 181 -1.31 -26.23 -27.00
CA GLY A 181 -0.33 -26.56 -28.04
C GLY A 181 0.52 -27.81 -27.80
N GLY A 182 1.76 -27.77 -28.26
CA GLY A 182 2.73 -28.87 -28.24
C GLY A 182 2.85 -29.61 -29.59
N GLY A 183 3.57 -30.73 -29.60
CA GLY A 183 3.83 -31.54 -30.81
C GLY A 183 4.43 -32.89 -30.47
N GLN A 184 5.26 -33.45 -31.36
CA GLN A 184 5.94 -34.73 -31.15
C GLN A 184 7.46 -34.61 -31.25
N TYR A 185 8.17 -35.36 -30.42
CA TYR A 185 9.60 -35.58 -30.55
C TYR A 185 9.88 -36.98 -31.10
N ASN A 186 10.86 -37.09 -32.00
CA ASN A 186 11.36 -38.36 -32.52
C ASN A 186 12.23 -39.08 -31.47
N GLN A 187 12.71 -40.29 -31.80
CA GLN A 187 13.55 -41.09 -30.89
C GLN A 187 14.89 -40.44 -30.56
N SER A 188 15.38 -39.52 -31.39
CA SER A 188 16.62 -38.76 -31.18
C SER A 188 16.41 -37.50 -30.32
N GLY A 189 15.20 -37.27 -29.79
CA GLY A 189 14.90 -36.09 -28.98
C GLY A 189 14.67 -34.81 -29.77
N GLN A 190 14.49 -34.90 -31.10
CA GLN A 190 14.28 -33.75 -31.97
C GLN A 190 12.79 -33.57 -32.27
N LYS A 191 12.34 -32.31 -32.37
CA LYS A 191 10.96 -31.99 -32.77
C LYS A 191 10.66 -32.55 -34.16
N HIS A 192 9.49 -33.17 -34.32
CA HIS A 192 9.04 -33.79 -35.57
C HIS A 192 7.51 -33.68 -35.72
N GLY A 193 7.02 -33.52 -36.95
CA GLY A 193 5.60 -33.41 -37.28
C GLY A 193 5.00 -32.06 -36.89
N LYS A 194 3.68 -32.01 -36.68
CA LYS A 194 2.96 -30.77 -36.35
C LYS A 194 3.26 -30.26 -34.94
N TRP A 195 3.46 -28.96 -34.82
CA TRP A 195 3.80 -28.28 -33.57
C TRP A 195 3.06 -26.95 -33.43
N ARG A 196 2.58 -26.70 -32.20
CA ARG A 196 2.09 -25.40 -31.75
C ARG A 196 2.96 -24.89 -30.61
N GLU A 197 3.54 -23.72 -30.79
CA GLU A 197 4.49 -23.11 -29.85
C GLU A 197 3.98 -21.74 -29.39
N ILE A 198 4.18 -21.41 -28.12
CA ILE A 198 3.87 -20.06 -27.64
C ILE A 198 4.96 -19.07 -28.10
N ASN A 199 4.55 -17.91 -28.59
CA ASN A 199 5.43 -16.80 -28.90
C ASN A 199 5.68 -15.91 -27.66
N ASP A 200 6.87 -15.35 -27.54
CA ASP A 200 7.31 -14.58 -26.37
C ASP A 200 6.57 -13.25 -26.18
N GLU A 201 5.91 -12.74 -27.23
CA GLU A 201 5.03 -11.56 -27.20
C GLU A 201 3.64 -11.84 -26.61
N SER A 202 3.39 -13.07 -26.14
CA SER A 202 2.12 -13.40 -25.46
C SER A 202 2.01 -12.68 -24.11
N THR A 203 0.81 -12.17 -23.82
CA THR A 203 0.51 -11.42 -22.59
C THR A 203 -0.67 -12.03 -21.83
N ASP A 204 -0.97 -11.48 -20.66
CA ASP A 204 -2.17 -11.85 -19.93
C ASP A 204 -3.46 -11.39 -20.61
N GLN A 205 -3.40 -10.65 -21.71
CA GLN A 205 -4.58 -10.21 -22.47
C GLN A 205 -4.81 -11.06 -23.74
N PHE A 206 -3.74 -11.67 -24.28
CA PHE A 206 -3.80 -12.44 -25.51
C PHE A 206 -2.65 -13.44 -25.61
N LEU A 207 -2.93 -14.56 -26.28
CA LEU A 207 -1.98 -15.64 -26.53
C LEU A 207 -1.61 -15.66 -28.02
N ILE A 208 -0.31 -15.67 -28.31
CA ILE A 208 0.21 -15.82 -29.67
C ILE A 208 0.83 -17.21 -29.80
N ILE A 209 0.34 -17.99 -30.77
CA ILE A 209 0.84 -19.32 -31.09
C ILE A 209 1.46 -19.33 -32.48
N GLN A 210 2.60 -19.99 -32.63
CA GLN A 210 3.18 -20.38 -33.91
C GLN A 210 2.78 -21.83 -34.20
N ASP A 211 2.03 -22.07 -35.28
CA ASP A 211 1.54 -23.39 -35.70
C ASP A 211 2.20 -23.80 -37.02
N GLY A 212 2.88 -24.93 -37.05
CA GLY A 212 3.62 -25.39 -38.23
C GLY A 212 4.17 -26.80 -38.08
N GLU A 213 5.17 -27.15 -38.89
CA GLU A 213 5.75 -28.49 -38.92
C GLU A 213 7.26 -28.44 -38.65
N TYR A 214 7.75 -29.45 -37.94
CA TYR A 214 9.18 -29.72 -37.76
C TYR A 214 9.60 -31.01 -38.48
N GLN A 215 10.80 -31.01 -39.02
CA GLN A 215 11.49 -32.20 -39.51
C GLN A 215 12.90 -32.24 -38.89
N ASN A 216 13.14 -33.25 -38.06
CA ASN A 216 14.44 -33.49 -37.39
C ASN A 216 14.97 -32.27 -36.63
N GLY A 217 14.08 -31.58 -35.91
CA GLY A 217 14.42 -30.41 -35.09
C GLY A 217 14.39 -29.08 -35.85
N LYS A 218 14.25 -29.08 -37.18
CA LYS A 218 14.17 -27.86 -38.00
C LYS A 218 12.74 -27.52 -38.39
N ARG A 219 12.39 -26.24 -38.45
CA ARG A 219 11.06 -25.81 -38.92
C ARG A 219 10.97 -26.00 -40.44
N VAL A 220 9.89 -26.57 -40.94
CA VAL A 220 9.69 -26.78 -42.37
C VAL A 220 8.28 -26.37 -42.78
N GLY A 221 8.08 -26.10 -44.06
CA GLY A 221 6.76 -25.83 -44.61
C GLY A 221 6.18 -24.50 -44.14
N ILE A 222 4.85 -24.42 -44.13
CA ILE A 222 4.12 -23.20 -43.76
C ILE A 222 3.97 -23.12 -42.25
N TRP A 223 4.33 -21.96 -41.71
CA TRP A 223 4.17 -21.61 -40.31
C TRP A 223 3.20 -20.44 -40.19
N GLU A 224 2.14 -20.65 -39.42
CA GLU A 224 1.11 -19.65 -39.15
C GLU A 224 1.31 -19.05 -37.76
N ILE A 225 1.05 -17.75 -37.61
CA ILE A 225 1.02 -17.07 -36.33
C ILE A 225 -0.45 -16.77 -36.02
N LEU A 226 -0.93 -17.34 -34.92
CA LEU A 226 -2.31 -17.35 -34.49
C LEU A 226 -2.46 -16.51 -33.21
N LEU A 227 -3.47 -15.66 -33.16
CA LEU A 227 -3.82 -14.83 -32.00
C LEU A 227 -5.11 -15.32 -31.36
N ARG A 228 -5.11 -15.50 -30.05
CA ARG A 228 -6.32 -15.74 -29.24
C ARG A 228 -6.43 -14.68 -28.15
N THR A 229 -7.55 -13.99 -28.06
CA THR A 229 -7.82 -12.95 -27.04
C THR A 229 -8.60 -13.57 -25.88
N HIS A 230 -8.75 -12.88 -24.74
CA HIS A 230 -9.67 -13.35 -23.69
C HIS A 230 -11.13 -13.36 -24.12
N GLU A 231 -11.52 -12.44 -24.99
CA GLU A 231 -12.90 -12.30 -25.47
C GLU A 231 -13.25 -13.40 -26.49
N SER A 232 -12.26 -13.97 -27.17
CA SER A 232 -12.46 -15.01 -28.18
C SER A 232 -11.68 -16.28 -27.83
N ASN A 233 -12.41 -17.36 -27.58
CA ASN A 233 -11.80 -18.69 -27.44
C ASN A 233 -11.24 -19.26 -28.75
N GLN A 234 -11.43 -18.56 -29.88
CA GLN A 234 -10.96 -19.00 -31.20
C GLN A 234 -9.64 -18.30 -31.58
N PHE A 235 -8.74 -19.09 -32.16
CA PHE A 235 -7.49 -18.58 -32.75
C PHE A 235 -7.75 -17.96 -34.12
N LYS A 236 -7.26 -16.74 -34.33
CA LYS A 236 -7.28 -16.03 -35.61
C LYS A 236 -5.88 -15.98 -36.20
N LYS A 237 -5.70 -16.39 -37.45
CA LYS A 237 -4.43 -16.20 -38.17
C LYS A 237 -4.16 -14.71 -38.39
N ILE A 238 -2.99 -14.25 -37.94
CA ILE A 238 -2.56 -12.86 -38.04
C ILE A 238 -1.27 -12.70 -38.86
N ALA A 239 -0.41 -13.72 -38.90
CA ALA A 239 0.87 -13.64 -39.59
C ALA A 239 1.38 -15.05 -39.98
N GLY A 240 2.59 -15.17 -40.54
CA GLY A 240 3.18 -16.44 -40.96
C GLY A 240 3.94 -16.40 -42.28
N GLY A 241 4.55 -17.52 -42.65
CA GLY A 241 5.29 -17.68 -43.91
C GLY A 241 5.89 -19.07 -44.05
N GLN A 242 6.81 -19.26 -45.00
CA GLN A 242 7.38 -20.57 -45.31
C GLN A 242 8.85 -20.69 -44.85
N TYR A 243 9.15 -21.78 -44.16
CA TYR A 243 10.52 -22.22 -43.88
C TYR A 243 10.96 -23.26 -44.91
N VAL A 244 12.23 -23.19 -45.30
CA VAL A 244 12.89 -24.15 -46.20
C VAL A 244 14.13 -24.69 -45.50
N ASP A 245 14.32 -26.00 -45.56
CA ASP A 245 15.58 -26.63 -45.12
C ASP A 245 16.64 -26.39 -46.20
N ASN A 246 17.74 -25.75 -45.83
CA ASN A 246 18.89 -25.48 -46.70
C ASN A 246 20.08 -26.38 -46.37
N GLY A 247 19.93 -27.36 -45.46
CA GLY A 247 21.01 -28.21 -44.99
C GLY A 247 21.86 -27.60 -43.87
N GLU A 248 21.63 -26.33 -43.47
CA GLU A 248 22.31 -25.70 -42.33
C GLU A 248 21.66 -26.10 -41.00
N ILE A 249 22.24 -25.66 -39.87
CA ILE A 249 21.78 -26.03 -38.52
C ILE A 249 20.31 -25.65 -38.31
N ASP A 250 19.89 -24.48 -38.81
CA ASP A 250 18.53 -23.98 -38.70
C ASP A 250 17.86 -23.82 -40.07
N SER A 251 16.54 -24.02 -40.09
CA SER A 251 15.71 -23.71 -41.25
C SER A 251 15.66 -22.21 -41.52
N ILE A 252 15.72 -21.83 -42.78
CA ILE A 252 15.70 -20.42 -43.19
C ILE A 252 14.31 -20.00 -43.67
N LYS A 253 13.92 -18.76 -43.36
CA LYS A 253 12.73 -18.13 -43.93
C LYS A 253 12.93 -17.92 -45.43
N ASN A 254 11.91 -18.22 -46.23
CA ASN A 254 11.93 -18.02 -47.67
C ASN A 254 10.53 -17.66 -48.20
N GLY A 255 10.46 -16.88 -49.29
CA GLY A 255 9.20 -16.50 -49.92
C GLY A 255 8.46 -15.39 -49.18
N LYS A 256 7.12 -15.35 -49.32
CA LYS A 256 6.28 -14.31 -48.71
C LYS A 256 6.12 -14.54 -47.19
N TRP A 257 6.21 -13.47 -46.42
CA TRP A 257 6.13 -13.49 -44.96
C TRP A 257 5.30 -12.33 -44.43
N PHE A 258 4.48 -12.64 -43.43
CA PHE A 258 3.88 -11.70 -42.52
C PHE A 258 4.56 -11.86 -41.15
N GLU A 259 5.13 -10.79 -40.61
CA GLU A 259 5.79 -10.81 -39.29
C GLU A 259 5.06 -9.90 -38.30
N LEU A 260 5.17 -10.21 -37.01
CA LEU A 260 4.75 -9.29 -35.97
C LEU A 260 5.72 -8.11 -35.95
N GLY A 261 5.20 -6.88 -36.01
CA GLY A 261 5.99 -5.66 -35.88
C GLY A 261 6.60 -5.53 -34.48
N ALA A 262 7.66 -4.74 -34.36
CA ALA A 262 8.24 -4.42 -33.06
C ALA A 262 7.19 -3.75 -32.16
N GLY A 263 7.04 -4.21 -30.91
CA GLY A 263 6.00 -3.73 -30.00
C GLY A 263 4.59 -4.21 -30.36
N PHE A 264 4.47 -5.39 -30.98
CA PHE A 264 3.17 -6.00 -31.22
C PHE A 264 2.40 -6.15 -29.91
N SER A 265 1.20 -5.58 -29.87
CA SER A 265 0.27 -5.66 -28.75
C SER A 265 -1.15 -5.91 -29.27
N TYR A 266 -2.07 -6.25 -28.37
CA TYR A 266 -3.48 -6.41 -28.72
C TYR A 266 -4.06 -5.17 -29.42
N TYR A 267 -3.64 -3.98 -28.99
CA TYR A 267 -4.14 -2.73 -29.54
C TYR A 267 -3.38 -2.27 -30.78
N SER A 268 -2.08 -2.60 -30.90
CA SER A 268 -1.29 -2.20 -32.05
C SER A 268 -1.49 -3.14 -33.24
N GLN A 269 -1.45 -4.46 -33.06
CA GLN A 269 -1.60 -5.44 -34.16
C GLN A 269 -0.76 -5.11 -35.42
N CYS A 270 0.39 -4.46 -35.28
CA CYS A 270 1.22 -4.07 -36.41
C CYS A 270 1.86 -5.30 -37.05
N ILE A 271 1.70 -5.46 -38.36
CA ILE A 271 2.23 -6.59 -39.13
C ILE A 271 3.14 -6.05 -40.23
N LEU A 272 4.25 -6.75 -40.48
CA LEU A 272 5.14 -6.49 -41.60
C LEU A 272 4.87 -7.51 -42.73
N ASP A 273 4.46 -7.06 -43.91
CA ASP A 273 4.27 -7.90 -45.11
C ASP A 273 5.43 -7.69 -46.08
N GLY A 274 6.22 -8.74 -46.32
CA GLY A 274 7.35 -8.69 -47.24
C GLY A 274 7.80 -10.07 -47.70
N SER A 275 9.02 -10.13 -48.25
CA SER A 275 9.60 -11.39 -48.72
C SER A 275 10.99 -11.64 -48.14
N TYR A 276 11.29 -12.92 -47.93
CA TYR A 276 12.60 -13.43 -47.58
C TYR A 276 13.23 -14.19 -48.75
N LYS A 277 14.55 -14.10 -48.89
CA LYS A 277 15.37 -14.95 -49.75
C LYS A 277 16.62 -15.36 -49.00
N LYS A 278 16.80 -16.68 -48.89
CA LYS A 278 17.90 -17.30 -48.15
C LYS A 278 18.01 -16.77 -46.70
N GLY A 279 16.88 -16.70 -45.99
CA GLY A 279 16.83 -16.25 -44.59
C GLY A 279 16.96 -14.74 -44.38
N LYS A 280 17.15 -13.95 -45.45
CA LYS A 280 17.30 -12.49 -45.37
C LYS A 280 16.13 -11.73 -45.98
N LYS A 281 15.72 -10.61 -45.36
CA LYS A 281 14.70 -9.70 -45.90
C LYS A 281 15.11 -9.12 -47.25
N MET A 282 14.19 -9.11 -48.20
CA MET A 282 14.39 -8.54 -49.54
C MET A 282 13.14 -7.83 -50.07
N GLY A 283 13.33 -6.90 -51.00
CA GLY A 283 12.24 -6.26 -51.73
C GLY A 283 11.42 -5.32 -50.86
N GLN A 284 10.19 -5.05 -51.27
CA GLN A 284 9.26 -4.17 -50.54
C GLN A 284 8.75 -4.85 -49.28
N TRP A 285 8.80 -4.13 -48.16
CA TRP A 285 8.28 -4.52 -46.86
C TRP A 285 7.29 -3.47 -46.39
N ASN A 286 6.03 -3.86 -46.27
CA ASN A 286 4.92 -2.99 -45.93
C ASN A 286 4.61 -3.12 -44.43
N LEU A 287 4.46 -2.00 -43.73
CA LEU A 287 4.00 -1.95 -42.35
C LEU A 287 2.48 -1.71 -42.34
N ILE A 288 1.74 -2.67 -41.81
CA ILE A 288 0.27 -2.71 -41.83
C ILE A 288 -0.24 -2.63 -40.40
N TYR A 289 -1.15 -1.68 -40.13
CA TYR A 289 -1.86 -1.52 -38.88
C TYR A 289 -3.35 -1.83 -39.09
N GLY A 290 -3.82 -2.95 -38.55
CA GLY A 290 -5.15 -3.48 -38.83
C GLY A 290 -5.30 -3.87 -40.31
N LYS A 291 -5.89 -2.96 -41.11
CA LYS A 291 -6.00 -3.10 -42.58
C LYS A 291 -5.33 -1.95 -43.35
N MET A 292 -4.74 -1.00 -42.64
CA MET A 292 -4.17 0.23 -43.21
C MET A 292 -2.67 0.07 -43.42
N LEU A 293 -2.18 0.36 -44.63
CA LEU A 293 -0.75 0.51 -44.90
C LEU A 293 -0.28 1.81 -44.25
N ILE A 294 0.51 1.72 -43.18
CA ILE A 294 1.00 2.88 -42.42
C ILE A 294 2.48 3.18 -42.67
N GLY A 295 3.21 2.28 -43.31
CA GLY A 295 4.61 2.51 -43.65
C GLY A 295 5.27 1.35 -44.37
N GLY A 296 6.59 1.29 -44.27
CA GLY A 296 7.41 0.31 -44.97
C GLY A 296 8.55 0.91 -45.77
N GLY A 297 9.28 0.05 -46.48
CA GLY A 297 10.37 0.45 -47.36
C GLY A 297 10.94 -0.74 -48.10
N LYS A 298 12.06 -0.53 -48.80
CA LYS A 298 12.68 -1.57 -49.63
C LYS A 298 14.03 -2.01 -49.07
N TYR A 299 14.21 -3.32 -48.94
CA TYR A 299 15.51 -3.94 -48.73
C TYR A 299 16.14 -4.30 -50.08
N ASP A 300 17.33 -3.79 -50.34
CA ASP A 300 18.11 -4.12 -51.52
C ASP A 300 19.14 -5.22 -51.22
N GLU A 301 19.54 -5.93 -52.27
CA GLU A 301 20.67 -6.86 -52.28
C GLU A 301 21.86 -6.14 -52.90
N VAL A 302 22.84 -5.74 -52.10
CA VAL A 302 24.05 -5.03 -52.58
C VAL A 302 25.26 -5.89 -52.27
N ASN A 303 26.00 -6.29 -53.31
CA ASN A 303 27.22 -7.10 -53.19
C ASN A 303 27.02 -8.44 -52.43
N GLY A 304 25.86 -9.08 -52.58
CA GLY A 304 25.52 -10.33 -51.87
C GLY A 304 25.19 -10.15 -50.37
N LEU A 305 25.23 -8.91 -49.86
CA LEU A 305 24.67 -8.55 -48.57
C LEU A 305 23.20 -8.17 -48.77
N CYS A 306 22.29 -8.99 -48.22
CA CYS A 306 20.88 -8.65 -48.15
C CYS A 306 20.55 -7.93 -46.83
N GLU A 307 19.31 -7.48 -46.66
CA GLU A 307 18.82 -6.67 -45.52
C GLU A 307 19.41 -5.26 -45.44
N ILE A 308 19.84 -4.71 -46.57
CA ILE A 308 20.28 -3.31 -46.64
C ILE A 308 19.06 -2.43 -46.93
N LYS A 309 18.65 -1.64 -45.94
CA LYS A 309 17.69 -0.55 -46.13
C LYS A 309 18.30 0.51 -47.04
N ASN A 310 17.62 0.77 -48.16
CA ASN A 310 17.95 1.81 -49.12
C ASN A 310 16.65 2.50 -49.60
N GLY A 311 16.76 3.77 -49.98
CA GLY A 311 15.64 4.56 -50.48
C GLY A 311 14.71 5.05 -49.38
N ARG A 312 13.46 5.38 -49.73
CA ARG A 312 12.46 5.91 -48.79
C ARG A 312 11.94 4.84 -47.85
N TRP A 313 11.77 5.19 -46.58
CA TRP A 313 11.29 4.34 -45.51
C TRP A 313 10.34 5.12 -44.60
N ILE A 314 9.25 4.46 -44.24
CA ILE A 314 8.34 4.90 -43.19
C ILE A 314 8.41 3.88 -42.05
N GLU A 315 8.96 4.29 -40.91
CA GLU A 315 9.16 3.47 -39.72
C GLU A 315 8.18 3.84 -38.62
N GLN A 316 7.69 2.89 -37.83
CA GLN A 316 6.97 3.20 -36.60
C GLN A 316 7.92 3.45 -35.43
N ILE A 317 7.48 4.23 -34.44
CA ILE A 317 8.17 4.31 -33.15
C ILE A 317 8.10 2.97 -32.39
N GLU A 318 9.08 2.72 -31.52
CA GLU A 318 8.94 1.72 -30.46
C GLU A 318 7.71 2.04 -29.62
N GLU A 319 6.86 1.05 -29.33
CA GLU A 319 5.57 1.21 -28.61
C GLU A 319 4.44 1.88 -29.41
N TYR A 320 4.43 1.72 -30.74
CA TYR A 320 3.27 2.12 -31.56
C TYR A 320 1.98 1.48 -31.02
N ASN A 321 1.02 2.29 -30.59
CA ASN A 321 -0.29 1.86 -30.11
C ASN A 321 -1.34 2.96 -30.37
N PHE A 322 -2.60 2.72 -30.02
CA PHE A 322 -3.70 3.68 -30.27
C PHE A 322 -3.53 5.04 -29.58
N GLU A 323 -2.70 5.14 -28.53
CA GLU A 323 -2.35 6.42 -27.88
C GLU A 323 -1.09 7.07 -28.48
N ARG A 324 -0.35 6.33 -29.31
CA ARG A 324 0.98 6.68 -29.87
C ARG A 324 1.13 6.21 -31.32
N GLU A 325 0.28 6.70 -32.20
CA GLU A 325 0.41 6.43 -33.64
C GLU A 325 1.46 7.38 -34.24
N ILE A 326 2.75 7.05 -34.10
CA ILE A 326 3.88 7.86 -34.57
C ILE A 326 4.68 7.11 -35.63
N ILE A 327 4.94 7.76 -36.76
CA ILE A 327 5.78 7.26 -37.84
C ILE A 327 6.89 8.26 -38.21
N TYR A 328 8.01 7.72 -38.70
CA TYR A 328 9.18 8.44 -39.20
C TYR A 328 9.30 8.20 -40.70
N ASP A 329 9.21 9.23 -41.51
CA ASP A 329 9.37 9.17 -42.97
C ASP A 329 10.69 9.80 -43.37
N GLY A 330 11.55 9.05 -44.07
CA GLY A 330 12.82 9.56 -44.54
C GLY A 330 13.54 8.57 -45.44
N GLU A 331 14.82 8.79 -45.67
CA GLU A 331 15.61 7.94 -46.56
C GLU A 331 16.75 7.22 -45.84
N TYR A 332 17.01 6.00 -46.30
CA TYR A 332 18.18 5.21 -45.93
C TYR A 332 19.16 5.09 -47.10
N ARG A 333 20.44 5.01 -46.74
CA ARG A 333 21.53 4.59 -47.61
C ARG A 333 22.46 3.68 -46.82
N ASN A 334 22.58 2.43 -47.24
CA ASN A 334 23.41 1.41 -46.60
C ASN A 334 23.11 1.26 -45.10
N ASN A 335 21.82 1.11 -44.74
CA ASN A 335 21.34 1.04 -43.34
C ASN A 335 21.58 2.31 -42.50
N GLN A 336 22.00 3.42 -43.11
CA GLN A 336 22.14 4.71 -42.42
C GLN A 336 21.05 5.68 -42.87
N LYS A 337 20.42 6.37 -41.91
CA LYS A 337 19.47 7.45 -42.15
C LYS A 337 20.20 8.63 -42.79
N ILE A 338 19.65 9.16 -43.87
CA ILE A 338 20.20 10.29 -44.60
C ILE A 338 19.10 11.31 -44.91
N GLY A 339 19.50 12.55 -45.20
CA GLY A 339 18.60 13.58 -45.69
C GLY A 339 17.53 13.97 -44.66
N LYS A 340 16.39 14.47 -45.16
CA LYS A 340 15.30 14.93 -44.32
C LYS A 340 14.51 13.74 -43.76
N TRP A 341 14.26 13.77 -42.47
CA TRP A 341 13.41 12.82 -41.76
C TRP A 341 12.28 13.58 -41.08
N GLU A 342 11.04 13.23 -41.41
CA GLU A 342 9.83 13.84 -40.90
C GLU A 342 9.15 12.91 -39.90
N ILE A 343 8.60 13.46 -38.82
CA ILE A 343 7.90 12.70 -37.79
C ILE A 343 6.42 13.07 -37.88
N PHE A 344 5.58 12.07 -38.14
CA PHE A 344 4.15 12.24 -38.20
C PHE A 344 3.47 11.57 -37.00
N SER A 345 2.41 12.18 -36.49
CA SER A 345 1.58 11.63 -35.42
C SER A 345 0.09 11.71 -35.77
N LYS A 346 -0.68 10.74 -35.27
CA LYS A 346 -2.14 10.66 -35.40
C LYS A 346 -2.75 10.46 -34.01
N LEU A 347 -3.78 11.25 -33.67
CA LEU A 347 -4.35 11.29 -32.29
C LEU A 347 -5.69 10.53 -32.16
N GLY A 348 -5.97 9.62 -33.09
CA GLY A 348 -7.16 8.78 -33.05
C GLY A 348 -7.43 8.12 -34.40
N ALA A 349 -8.17 7.02 -34.40
CA ALA A 349 -8.36 6.18 -35.59
C ALA A 349 -8.92 6.92 -36.82
N ASN A 350 -9.69 7.99 -36.61
CA ASN A 350 -10.33 8.78 -37.67
C ASN A 350 -9.52 9.99 -38.13
N GLU A 351 -8.38 10.30 -37.50
CA GLU A 351 -7.56 11.44 -37.88
C GLU A 351 -6.55 11.10 -38.99
N THR A 352 -6.04 12.12 -39.68
CA THR A 352 -4.91 11.99 -40.60
C THR A 352 -3.60 12.26 -39.87
N PHE A 353 -2.51 11.65 -40.32
CA PHE A 353 -1.16 11.94 -39.82
C PHE A 353 -0.81 13.42 -39.99
N LYS A 354 -0.41 14.07 -38.90
CA LYS A 354 0.06 15.46 -38.87
C LYS A 354 1.58 15.49 -38.65
N LEU A 355 2.28 16.36 -39.37
CA LEU A 355 3.72 16.58 -39.17
C LEU A 355 3.95 17.23 -37.80
N VAL A 356 4.60 16.52 -36.88
CA VAL A 356 4.86 16.96 -35.51
C VAL A 356 6.35 17.16 -35.20
N GLY A 357 7.24 16.66 -36.04
CA GLY A 357 8.67 16.86 -35.85
C GLY A 357 9.54 16.38 -37.01
N GLY A 358 10.83 16.23 -36.75
CA GLY A 358 11.81 15.80 -37.76
C GLY A 358 13.05 16.66 -37.80
N GLY A 359 13.93 16.38 -38.75
CA GLY A 359 15.16 17.13 -39.00
C GLY A 359 15.96 16.53 -40.14
N THR A 360 17.29 16.74 -40.14
CA THR A 360 18.16 16.24 -41.21
C THR A 360 19.30 15.40 -40.64
N TYR A 361 19.57 14.28 -41.31
CA TYR A 361 20.76 13.46 -41.07
C TYR A 361 21.80 13.72 -42.16
N ASN A 362 23.03 13.97 -41.72
CA ASN A 362 24.19 13.97 -42.60
C ASN A 362 24.76 12.55 -42.70
N TYR A 363 25.18 12.21 -43.92
CA TYR A 363 25.90 10.98 -44.19
C TYR A 363 27.40 11.24 -44.16
N GLU A 364 28.08 10.73 -43.14
CA GLU A 364 29.54 10.68 -43.11
C GLU A 364 29.99 9.21 -43.16
N LYS A 365 30.75 8.88 -44.20
CA LYS A 365 31.18 7.51 -44.46
C LYS A 365 31.97 6.98 -43.25
N GLY A 366 31.39 6.00 -42.56
CA GLY A 366 32.01 5.33 -41.40
C GLY A 366 31.58 5.82 -40.01
N GLN A 367 30.80 6.91 -39.89
CA GLN A 367 30.39 7.46 -38.58
C GLN A 367 28.92 7.19 -38.20
N GLY A 368 28.15 6.51 -39.07
CA GLY A 368 26.72 6.28 -38.84
C GLY A 368 25.86 7.48 -39.23
N SER A 369 24.60 7.47 -38.79
CA SER A 369 23.65 8.56 -39.11
C SER A 369 23.82 9.68 -38.10
N VAL A 370 24.21 10.87 -38.56
CA VAL A 370 24.52 12.01 -37.67
C VAL A 370 23.47 13.10 -37.83
N LYS A 371 22.75 13.44 -36.76
CA LYS A 371 21.80 14.56 -36.73
C LYS A 371 22.55 15.88 -36.92
N ASN A 372 22.06 16.71 -37.84
CA ASN A 372 22.61 18.04 -38.11
C ASN A 372 21.49 19.03 -38.49
N GLY A 373 21.72 20.32 -38.24
CA GLY A 373 20.78 21.40 -38.56
C GLY A 373 19.57 21.47 -37.62
N LYS A 374 18.47 22.08 -38.09
CA LYS A 374 17.25 22.26 -37.30
C LYS A 374 16.52 20.95 -37.05
N TRP A 375 16.08 20.74 -35.82
CA TRP A 375 15.36 19.54 -35.38
C TRP A 375 14.20 19.88 -34.48
N THR A 376 13.14 19.10 -34.64
CA THR A 376 12.02 19.00 -33.70
C THR A 376 11.94 17.57 -33.20
N GLU A 377 12.24 17.37 -31.92
CA GLU A 377 12.21 16.07 -31.24
C GLU A 377 10.90 15.89 -30.47
N LEU A 378 10.44 14.65 -30.37
CA LEU A 378 9.34 14.29 -29.49
C LEU A 378 9.87 13.97 -28.09
N ASN A 379 9.08 14.27 -27.07
CA ASN A 379 9.33 13.76 -25.72
C ASN A 379 9.16 12.23 -25.67
N ASP A 380 9.95 11.53 -24.87
CA ASP A 380 9.84 10.06 -24.71
C ASP A 380 8.44 9.63 -24.25
N LYS A 381 7.71 10.52 -23.56
CA LYS A 381 6.34 10.33 -23.12
C LYS A 381 5.30 10.80 -24.15
N PHE A 382 5.69 11.17 -25.38
CA PHE A 382 4.78 11.72 -26.39
C PHE A 382 3.60 10.77 -26.63
N ARG A 383 2.38 11.24 -26.37
CA ARG A 383 1.12 10.49 -26.53
C ARG A 383 -0.05 11.45 -26.63
N SER A 384 -1.26 10.93 -26.85
CA SER A 384 -2.50 11.71 -26.89
C SER A 384 -2.62 12.75 -25.77
N VAL A 385 -2.32 12.38 -24.52
CA VAL A 385 -2.40 13.24 -23.31
C VAL A 385 -1.13 14.06 -23.00
N CYS A 386 -0.07 13.93 -23.80
CA CYS A 386 1.21 14.60 -23.57
C CYS A 386 1.95 14.81 -24.89
N GLN A 387 1.68 15.93 -25.57
CA GLN A 387 2.24 16.23 -26.88
C GLN A 387 3.32 17.30 -26.76
N ILE A 388 4.48 16.90 -26.22
CA ILE A 388 5.62 17.79 -26.00
C ILE A 388 6.64 17.63 -27.12
N THR A 389 7.07 18.73 -27.71
CA THR A 389 8.16 18.75 -28.69
C THR A 389 9.30 19.69 -28.26
N TYR A 390 10.51 19.40 -28.75
CA TYR A 390 11.72 20.18 -28.50
C TYR A 390 12.30 20.66 -29.82
N ASN A 391 12.31 21.98 -30.02
CA ASN A 391 12.83 22.60 -31.25
C ASN A 391 14.21 23.21 -30.99
N GLY A 392 15.20 22.85 -31.79
CA GLY A 392 16.52 23.46 -31.70
C GLY A 392 17.42 23.03 -32.86
N GLU A 393 18.72 23.12 -32.65
CA GLU A 393 19.72 22.76 -33.66
C GLU A 393 20.69 21.70 -33.15
N TYR A 394 21.04 20.78 -34.04
CA TYR A 394 22.08 19.78 -33.84
C TYR A 394 23.32 20.13 -34.65
N ARG A 395 24.50 19.84 -34.08
CA ARG A 395 25.79 19.78 -34.78
C ARG A 395 26.49 18.50 -34.37
N ASN A 396 26.68 17.60 -35.33
CA ASN A 396 27.35 16.31 -35.12
C ASN A 396 26.77 15.49 -33.96
N ASN A 397 25.44 15.26 -33.96
CA ASN A 397 24.69 14.62 -32.88
C ASN A 397 24.66 15.37 -31.53
N ASN A 398 25.25 16.56 -31.42
CA ASN A 398 25.20 17.38 -30.21
C ASN A 398 24.19 18.53 -30.34
N LYS A 399 23.44 18.80 -29.27
CA LYS A 399 22.53 19.95 -29.20
C LYS A 399 23.34 21.24 -29.02
N ILE A 400 23.04 22.25 -29.83
CA ILE A 400 23.68 23.57 -29.79
C ILE A 400 22.63 24.69 -29.73
N GLY A 401 23.05 25.90 -29.37
CA GLY A 401 22.21 27.09 -29.38
C GLY A 401 20.92 26.98 -28.54
N ARG A 402 19.90 27.74 -28.94
CA ARG A 402 18.61 27.80 -28.25
C ARG A 402 17.75 26.58 -28.58
N TRP A 403 17.21 25.94 -27.55
CA TRP A 403 16.22 24.88 -27.62
C TRP A 403 14.93 25.32 -26.92
N ASP A 404 13.83 25.32 -27.64
CA ASP A 404 12.50 25.68 -27.13
C ASP A 404 11.61 24.46 -26.96
N THR A 405 10.85 24.43 -25.86
CA THR A 405 9.90 23.35 -25.57
C THR A 405 8.49 23.81 -25.87
N PHE A 406 7.78 23.05 -26.69
CA PHE A 406 6.39 23.32 -27.07
C PHE A 406 5.48 22.23 -26.52
N TYR A 407 4.27 22.62 -26.16
CA TYR A 407 3.16 21.73 -25.85
C TYR A 407 2.03 22.00 -26.82
N CYS A 408 1.56 20.94 -27.50
CA CYS A 408 0.42 21.03 -28.41
C CYS A 408 -0.88 20.88 -27.60
N ASP A 409 -1.62 21.98 -27.48
CA ASP A 409 -2.93 22.05 -26.84
C ASP A 409 -4.00 22.30 -27.91
N TYR A 410 -4.85 21.30 -28.19
CA TYR A 410 -5.90 21.37 -29.22
C TYR A 410 -5.45 22.07 -30.52
N GLU A 411 -4.36 21.57 -31.13
CA GLU A 411 -3.74 22.08 -32.38
C GLU A 411 -2.88 23.36 -32.24
N LYS A 412 -2.82 23.99 -31.07
CA LYS A 412 -1.94 25.14 -30.81
C LYS A 412 -0.64 24.70 -30.16
N ASN A 413 0.48 24.98 -30.81
CA ASN A 413 1.80 24.82 -30.21
C ASN A 413 2.11 25.99 -29.29
N ILE A 414 2.02 25.77 -27.98
CA ILE A 414 2.32 26.76 -26.95
C ILE A 414 3.77 26.56 -26.50
N LYS A 415 4.60 27.61 -26.56
CA LYS A 415 5.96 27.57 -26.01
C LYS A 415 5.87 27.57 -24.48
N ILE A 416 6.24 26.46 -23.86
CA ILE A 416 6.13 26.25 -22.41
C ILE A 416 7.49 26.19 -21.71
N GLY A 417 8.59 26.10 -22.44
CA GLY A 417 9.91 26.12 -21.83
C GLY A 417 11.08 26.12 -22.79
N GLY A 418 12.22 25.58 -22.33
CA GLY A 418 13.47 25.53 -23.09
C GLY A 418 14.62 26.32 -22.44
N GLY A 419 15.76 26.33 -23.11
CA GLY A 419 17.00 26.98 -22.68
C GLY A 419 18.07 26.93 -23.76
N SER A 420 19.33 27.15 -23.41
CA SER A 420 20.43 27.18 -24.39
C SER A 420 21.54 26.18 -24.07
N TYR A 421 22.10 25.59 -25.11
CA TYR A 421 23.33 24.80 -25.07
C TYR A 421 24.50 25.65 -25.56
N CYS A 422 25.68 25.43 -25.00
CA CYS A 422 26.92 26.05 -25.44
C CYS A 422 27.43 25.38 -26.72
N ASP A 423 27.78 26.18 -27.73
CA ASP A 423 28.19 25.68 -29.04
C ASP A 423 29.55 24.97 -29.06
N THR A 424 30.38 25.14 -28.02
CA THR A 424 31.74 24.57 -27.95
C THR A 424 31.83 23.29 -27.14
N ASN A 425 31.10 23.18 -26.03
CA ASN A 425 31.15 22.03 -25.13
C ASN A 425 29.79 21.30 -24.98
N PHE A 426 28.76 21.75 -25.70
CA PHE A 426 27.42 21.16 -25.74
C PHE A 426 26.72 21.07 -24.39
N SER A 427 27.14 21.89 -23.42
CA SER A 427 26.56 21.93 -22.08
C SER A 427 25.40 22.90 -22.00
N LYS A 428 24.40 22.59 -21.17
CA LYS A 428 23.32 23.53 -20.81
C LYS A 428 23.92 24.76 -20.11
N ILE A 429 23.49 25.94 -20.53
CA ILE A 429 23.89 27.24 -19.99
C ILE A 429 22.69 28.20 -19.90
N GLY A 430 22.80 29.20 -19.03
CA GLY A 430 21.83 30.30 -18.91
C GLY A 430 20.50 29.88 -18.32
N SER A 431 19.43 30.62 -18.61
CA SER A 431 18.10 30.36 -18.06
C SER A 431 17.39 29.22 -18.78
N TRP A 432 16.81 28.32 -17.99
CA TRP A 432 16.07 27.15 -18.43
C TRP A 432 14.70 27.07 -17.78
N ILE A 433 13.73 26.59 -18.54
CA ILE A 433 12.44 26.13 -18.05
C ILE A 433 12.33 24.66 -18.40
N GLU A 434 12.40 23.79 -17.38
CA GLU A 434 12.28 22.34 -17.52
C GLU A 434 10.87 21.86 -17.17
N LEU A 435 10.47 20.73 -17.72
CA LEU A 435 9.18 20.11 -17.41
C LEU A 435 9.37 19.05 -16.32
N SER A 436 8.33 18.85 -15.50
CA SER A 436 8.26 17.68 -14.63
C SER A 436 8.25 16.39 -15.43
N GLU A 437 8.84 15.32 -14.88
CA GLU A 437 8.76 13.99 -15.47
C GLU A 437 7.30 13.55 -15.65
N ASP A 438 6.41 13.99 -14.77
CA ASP A 438 4.97 13.72 -14.80
C ASP A 438 4.17 14.81 -15.53
N PHE A 439 4.82 15.62 -16.38
CA PHE A 439 4.13 16.61 -17.19
C PHE A 439 3.11 15.93 -18.11
N ARG A 440 1.87 16.39 -18.03
CA ARG A 440 0.72 15.98 -18.85
C ARG A 440 -0.29 17.12 -18.92
N ASP A 441 -1.27 16.98 -19.80
CA ASP A 441 -2.45 17.86 -19.92
C ASP A 441 -3.02 18.35 -18.57
N ILE A 442 -3.22 17.45 -17.61
CA ILE A 442 -3.77 17.73 -16.28
C ILE A 442 -2.70 18.00 -15.20
N SER A 443 -1.42 18.09 -15.54
CA SER A 443 -0.36 18.30 -14.54
C SER A 443 0.82 19.02 -15.15
N GLN A 444 0.66 20.31 -15.40
CA GLN A 444 1.66 21.13 -16.06
C GLN A 444 2.58 21.79 -15.03
N VAL A 445 3.56 21.03 -14.52
CA VAL A 445 4.58 21.54 -13.60
C VAL A 445 5.87 21.85 -14.34
N THR A 446 6.42 23.03 -14.11
CA THR A 446 7.69 23.50 -14.71
C THR A 446 8.68 23.97 -13.65
N TYR A 447 9.97 23.82 -13.94
CA TYR A 447 11.09 24.27 -13.10
C TYR A 447 11.87 25.36 -13.84
N CYS A 448 11.94 26.55 -13.26
CA CYS A 448 12.62 27.69 -13.86
C CYS A 448 13.89 28.01 -13.07
N GLY A 449 15.04 28.10 -13.72
CA GLY A 449 16.29 28.51 -13.05
C GLY A 449 17.45 28.61 -14.03
N ASN A 450 18.68 28.67 -13.52
CA ASN A 450 19.87 28.82 -14.35
C ASN A 450 20.74 27.54 -14.36
N TYR A 451 21.37 27.32 -15.51
CA TYR A 451 22.39 26.32 -15.73
C TYR A 451 23.76 26.95 -15.97
N GLN A 452 24.81 26.26 -15.53
CA GLN A 452 26.20 26.55 -15.83
C GLN A 452 26.94 25.22 -16.03
N ASN A 453 27.40 24.96 -17.24
CA ASN A 453 28.11 23.73 -17.61
C ASN A 453 27.34 22.45 -17.21
N ASN A 454 26.07 22.33 -17.61
CA ASN A 454 25.16 21.23 -17.23
C ASN A 454 24.77 21.16 -15.74
N ASN A 455 25.22 22.08 -14.88
CA ASN A 455 24.81 22.13 -13.48
C ASN A 455 23.76 23.21 -13.23
N LYS A 456 22.70 22.87 -12.50
CA LYS A 456 21.74 23.82 -11.95
C LYS A 456 22.43 24.67 -10.88
N VAL A 457 22.32 25.99 -11.01
CA VAL A 457 22.93 26.97 -10.10
C VAL A 457 21.89 27.99 -9.64
N GLY A 458 22.10 28.57 -8.46
CA GLY A 458 21.27 29.64 -7.92
C GLY A 458 19.83 29.21 -7.60
N ARG A 459 18.90 30.17 -7.66
CA ARG A 459 17.49 29.98 -7.36
C ARG A 459 16.78 29.22 -8.49
N TRP A 460 15.99 28.22 -8.12
CA TRP A 460 15.09 27.48 -8.99
C TRP A 460 13.67 27.52 -8.43
N ASP A 461 12.73 27.97 -9.25
CA ASP A 461 11.31 28.11 -8.88
C ASP A 461 10.46 27.04 -9.56
N ILE A 462 9.44 26.56 -8.85
CA ILE A 462 8.50 25.55 -9.34
C ILE A 462 7.17 26.24 -9.63
N PHE A 463 6.71 26.16 -10.87
CA PHE A 463 5.43 26.70 -11.29
C PHE A 463 4.47 25.58 -11.65
N TYR A 464 3.21 25.73 -11.25
CA TYR A 464 2.11 24.88 -11.67
C TYR A 464 1.12 25.70 -12.49
N ASN A 465 0.86 25.25 -13.72
CA ASN A 465 -0.14 25.85 -14.58
C ASN A 465 -1.45 25.04 -14.47
N ASN A 466 -2.47 25.65 -13.86
CA ASN A 466 -3.82 25.08 -13.85
C ASN A 466 -4.49 25.38 -15.20
N CYS A 467 -4.47 24.39 -16.10
CA CYS A 467 -5.00 24.52 -17.45
C CYS A 467 -6.50 24.87 -17.50
N TYR A 468 -7.28 24.54 -16.47
CA TYR A 468 -8.71 24.86 -16.43
C TYR A 468 -8.97 26.33 -16.08
N GLU A 469 -8.10 26.93 -15.27
CA GLU A 469 -8.26 28.31 -14.80
C GLU A 469 -7.35 29.29 -15.55
N ASN A 470 -6.41 28.79 -16.37
CA ASN A 470 -5.31 29.55 -16.95
C ASN A 470 -4.49 30.34 -15.90
N ILE A 471 -4.37 29.78 -14.69
CA ILE A 471 -3.61 30.37 -13.59
C ILE A 471 -2.26 29.67 -13.47
N LYS A 472 -1.19 30.46 -13.47
CA LYS A 472 0.18 29.99 -13.22
C LYS A 472 0.61 30.37 -11.82
N ASP A 473 0.61 29.40 -10.91
CA ASP A 473 1.00 29.57 -9.51
C ASP A 473 2.47 29.19 -9.31
N GLN A 474 3.24 30.02 -8.61
CA GLN A 474 4.53 29.58 -8.03
C GLN A 474 4.23 28.74 -6.79
N ILE A 475 4.48 27.43 -6.87
CA ILE A 475 4.12 26.47 -5.81
C ILE A 475 5.33 25.96 -5.03
N GLY A 476 6.55 26.34 -5.43
CA GLY A 476 7.74 25.97 -4.70
C GLY A 476 9.04 26.47 -5.31
N GLY A 477 10.14 25.86 -4.89
CA GLY A 477 11.49 26.24 -5.31
C GLY A 477 12.50 26.24 -4.16
N GLY A 478 13.75 26.50 -4.51
CA GLY A 478 14.88 26.57 -3.58
C GLY A 478 16.16 26.94 -4.31
N SER A 479 17.32 26.80 -3.64
CA SER A 479 18.61 27.18 -4.25
C SER A 479 19.56 25.99 -4.38
N TYR A 480 20.35 25.99 -5.44
CA TYR A 480 21.48 25.10 -5.64
C TYR A 480 22.79 25.82 -5.28
N LEU A 481 23.71 25.10 -4.63
CA LEU A 481 25.07 25.59 -4.40
C LEU A 481 25.87 25.59 -5.71
N GLU A 482 26.58 26.69 -5.96
CA GLU A 482 27.55 26.77 -7.05
C GLU A 482 28.89 26.20 -6.57
N VAL A 483 29.06 24.88 -6.69
CA VAL A 483 30.34 24.21 -6.40
C VAL A 483 30.95 23.70 -7.70
N LYS A 484 32.16 24.18 -8.03
CA LYS A 484 32.87 23.74 -9.24
C LYS A 484 33.16 22.23 -9.16
N GLY A 485 32.73 21.49 -10.19
CA GLY A 485 33.05 20.07 -10.37
C GLY A 485 32.17 19.07 -9.62
N LEU A 486 31.13 19.52 -8.92
CA LEU A 486 30.12 18.64 -8.31
C LEU A 486 28.79 18.77 -9.05
N ASP A 487 28.00 17.69 -8.98
CA ASP A 487 26.62 17.70 -9.46
C ASP A 487 25.79 18.74 -8.69
N SER A 488 24.69 19.15 -9.32
CA SER A 488 23.77 20.18 -8.82
C SER A 488 23.25 19.86 -7.41
N THR A 489 23.84 20.48 -6.40
CA THR A 489 23.58 20.16 -4.99
C THR A 489 22.60 21.16 -4.38
N LYS A 490 21.42 20.69 -3.94
CA LYS A 490 20.41 21.52 -3.26
C LYS A 490 20.91 22.01 -1.90
N ASN A 491 20.58 23.25 -1.55
CA ASN A 491 20.95 23.85 -0.26
C ASN A 491 19.93 24.89 0.22
N GLY A 492 19.86 25.09 1.54
CA GLY A 492 18.96 26.03 2.20
C GLY A 492 17.50 25.59 2.14
N LYS A 493 16.57 26.56 2.28
CA LYS A 493 15.13 26.28 2.28
C LYS A 493 14.62 25.86 0.90
N TRP A 494 13.80 24.82 0.88
CA TRP A 494 13.20 24.25 -0.32
C TRP A 494 11.72 23.97 -0.09
N ILE A 495 10.92 24.21 -1.13
CA ILE A 495 9.56 23.70 -1.28
C ILE A 495 9.55 22.82 -2.53
N GLU A 496 9.23 21.54 -2.38
CA GLU A 496 9.18 20.55 -3.45
C GLU A 496 7.75 20.06 -3.69
N ILE A 497 7.47 19.58 -4.89
CA ILE A 497 6.24 18.84 -5.16
C ILE A 497 6.34 17.40 -4.63
N SER A 498 5.25 16.88 -4.08
CA SER A 498 5.16 15.48 -3.70
C SER A 498 5.17 14.58 -4.94
N PRO A 499 5.72 13.34 -4.88
CA PRO A 499 5.61 12.40 -6.00
C PRO A 499 4.17 12.04 -6.41
N SER A 500 3.18 12.35 -5.58
CA SER A 500 1.77 12.20 -5.92
C SER A 500 1.11 13.48 -6.43
N PHE A 501 1.90 14.53 -6.75
CA PHE A 501 1.39 15.81 -7.19
C PHE A 501 0.68 15.67 -8.55
N ASN A 502 -0.57 16.08 -8.61
CA ASN A 502 -1.37 16.16 -9.84
C ASN A 502 -2.55 17.12 -9.62
N PHE A 503 -3.37 17.35 -10.66
CA PHE A 503 -4.57 18.18 -10.58
C PHE A 503 -5.44 17.90 -9.33
N TYR A 504 -5.75 16.63 -9.06
CA TYR A 504 -6.62 16.21 -7.95
C TYR A 504 -5.92 16.20 -6.59
N LYS A 505 -4.58 16.27 -6.57
CA LYS A 505 -3.78 16.16 -5.36
C LYS A 505 -2.55 17.05 -5.43
N GLN A 506 -2.75 18.33 -5.18
CA GLN A 506 -1.67 19.30 -5.15
C GLN A 506 -1.02 19.28 -3.75
N ALA A 507 0.01 18.45 -3.59
CA ALA A 507 0.73 18.30 -2.32
C ALA A 507 2.19 18.73 -2.44
N ILE A 508 2.62 19.63 -1.58
CA ILE A 508 4.00 20.12 -1.50
C ILE A 508 4.68 19.65 -0.21
N VAL A 509 6.00 19.65 -0.19
CA VAL A 509 6.82 19.42 1.00
C VAL A 509 7.82 20.55 1.16
N GLN A 510 7.90 21.17 2.33
CA GLN A 510 8.85 22.23 2.60
C GLN A 510 9.82 21.81 3.71
N GLY A 511 11.06 22.26 3.63
CA GLY A 511 12.09 22.01 4.63
C GLY A 511 13.42 22.58 4.19
N GLU A 512 14.51 22.05 4.73
CA GLU A 512 15.86 22.53 4.45
C GLU A 512 16.77 21.43 3.92
N TYR A 513 17.64 21.81 3.00
CA TYR A 513 18.73 21.00 2.47
C TYR A 513 20.08 21.53 2.99
N ASN A 514 21.00 20.62 3.27
CA ASN A 514 22.41 20.93 3.48
C ASN A 514 23.24 19.97 2.63
N ASN A 515 24.01 20.50 1.69
CA ASN A 515 24.84 19.72 0.75
C ASN A 515 24.08 18.55 0.10
N GLY A 516 22.86 18.82 -0.39
CA GLY A 516 22.04 17.85 -1.11
C GLY A 516 21.30 16.85 -0.22
N GLN A 517 21.53 16.87 1.10
CA GLN A 517 20.80 16.06 2.07
C GLN A 517 19.67 16.85 2.73
N LYS A 518 18.51 16.23 2.90
CA LYS A 518 17.40 16.81 3.67
C LYS A 518 17.80 16.86 5.14
N ILE A 519 17.65 17.99 5.80
CA ILE A 519 17.95 18.14 7.22
C ILE A 519 16.76 18.73 7.97
N GLY A 520 16.70 18.51 9.29
CA GLY A 520 15.72 19.11 10.18
C GLY A 520 14.28 18.71 9.83
N GLN A 521 13.35 19.62 10.12
CA GLN A 521 11.92 19.39 9.94
C GLN A 521 11.49 19.63 8.49
N TRP A 522 10.72 18.67 7.96
CA TRP A 522 10.08 18.71 6.66
C TRP A 522 8.58 18.57 6.82
N GLU A 523 7.84 19.59 6.41
CA GLU A 523 6.39 19.66 6.53
C GLU A 523 5.74 19.39 5.17
N LYS A 524 4.67 18.59 5.17
CA LYS A 524 3.92 18.26 3.98
C LYS A 524 2.58 18.98 4.02
N PHE A 525 2.26 19.70 2.95
CA PHE A 525 0.99 20.39 2.79
C PHE A 525 0.18 19.81 1.65
N LEU A 526 -1.15 19.84 1.78
CA LEU A 526 -2.11 19.49 0.76
C LEU A 526 -2.99 20.70 0.48
N LYS A 527 -3.13 21.11 -0.79
CA LYS A 527 -4.05 22.19 -1.20
C LYS A 527 -5.48 21.65 -1.13
N LEU A 528 -6.29 22.19 -0.22
CA LEU A 528 -7.73 21.95 -0.11
C LEU A 528 -8.45 23.30 -0.15
N ASN A 529 -9.42 23.46 -1.05
CA ASN A 529 -10.15 24.73 -1.25
C ASN A 529 -9.21 25.95 -1.41
N ASN A 530 -8.18 25.82 -2.25
CA ASN A 530 -7.14 26.82 -2.49
C ASN A 530 -6.23 27.19 -1.30
N ILE A 531 -6.33 26.48 -0.16
CA ILE A 531 -5.48 26.70 1.01
C ILE A 531 -4.59 25.47 1.22
N PHE A 532 -3.28 25.68 1.39
CA PHE A 532 -2.35 24.61 1.77
C PHE A 532 -2.48 24.29 3.26
N GLN A 533 -2.83 23.04 3.56
CA GLN A 533 -3.04 22.57 4.93
C GLN A 533 -2.00 21.50 5.26
N LEU A 534 -1.41 21.60 6.47
CA LEU A 534 -0.45 20.61 6.96
C LEU A 534 -1.12 19.23 6.99
N CYS A 535 -0.54 18.24 6.32
CA CYS A 535 -1.05 16.87 6.24
C CYS A 535 0.00 15.81 6.58
N GLY A 536 1.17 16.23 7.06
CA GLY A 536 2.18 15.36 7.63
C GLY A 536 3.50 16.08 7.85
N CYS A 537 4.41 15.46 8.58
CA CYS A 537 5.77 15.95 8.75
C CYS A 537 6.78 14.79 8.83
N ALA A 538 8.05 15.12 8.66
CA ALA A 538 9.17 14.23 8.87
C ALA A 538 10.35 15.03 9.43
N ASN A 539 11.25 14.38 10.17
CA ASN A 539 12.53 14.98 10.52
C ASN A 539 13.69 14.14 9.96
N PHE A 540 14.77 14.81 9.61
CA PHE A 540 15.99 14.23 9.08
C PHE A 540 17.19 14.69 9.90
N ASP A 541 18.17 13.80 10.11
CA ASP A 541 19.45 14.17 10.70
C ASP A 541 20.37 14.87 9.67
N LEU A 542 21.56 15.28 10.11
CA LEU A 542 22.53 16.01 9.28
C LEU A 542 23.06 15.17 8.10
N GLN A 543 22.89 13.84 8.14
CA GLN A 543 23.31 12.93 7.07
C GLN A 543 22.18 12.65 6.06
N GLY A 544 21.00 13.26 6.22
CA GLY A 544 19.85 12.98 5.37
C GLY A 544 19.07 11.74 5.77
N THR A 545 19.38 11.12 6.90
CA THR A 545 18.64 9.95 7.38
C THR A 545 17.36 10.41 8.05
N LYS A 546 16.25 9.85 7.62
CA LYS A 546 14.94 10.13 8.22
C LYS A 546 14.86 9.53 9.62
N ILE A 547 14.74 10.37 10.63
CA ILE A 547 14.69 9.99 12.05
C ILE A 547 13.28 10.01 12.63
N TYR A 548 12.34 10.72 11.99
CA TYR A 548 10.93 10.74 12.38
C TYR A 548 10.03 10.95 11.17
N LYS A 549 8.80 10.42 11.25
CA LYS A 549 7.75 10.61 10.25
C LYS A 549 6.39 10.46 10.90
N SER A 550 5.49 11.42 10.68
CA SER A 550 4.09 11.26 11.06
C SER A 550 3.42 10.17 10.20
N ASP A 551 2.53 9.37 10.78
CA ASP A 551 1.74 8.41 10.01
C ASP A 551 0.76 9.16 9.09
N LYS A 552 0.67 8.73 7.83
CA LYS A 552 -0.14 9.38 6.78
C LYS A 552 -1.64 9.29 7.03
N ASN A 553 -2.07 8.26 7.76
CA ASN A 553 -3.48 7.99 8.05
C ASN A 553 -3.85 8.32 9.50
N SER A 554 -2.88 8.77 10.29
CA SER A 554 -3.14 9.16 11.67
C SER A 554 -4.04 10.41 11.70
N PRO A 555 -5.06 10.43 12.58
CA PRO A 555 -5.81 11.65 12.86
C PRO A 555 -4.93 12.71 13.55
N PHE A 556 -3.73 12.34 14.03
CA PHE A 556 -2.78 13.22 14.69
C PHE A 556 -1.51 13.46 13.87
N ILE A 557 -1.01 14.70 13.89
CA ILE A 557 0.34 15.07 13.45
C ILE A 557 1.05 15.74 14.63
N PHE A 558 2.25 15.27 14.95
CA PHE A 558 3.12 15.92 15.92
C PHE A 558 4.26 16.58 15.16
N SER A 559 4.35 17.91 15.22
CA SER A 559 5.30 18.70 14.45
C SER A 559 6.26 19.42 15.38
N GLY A 560 7.56 19.29 15.15
CA GLY A 560 8.60 19.93 15.96
C GLY A 560 10.00 19.52 15.50
N GLU A 561 11.01 20.14 16.11
CA GLU A 561 12.42 19.90 15.79
C GLU A 561 12.91 18.61 16.45
N PHE A 562 13.75 17.88 15.71
CA PHE A 562 14.63 16.87 16.28
C PHE A 562 16.09 17.30 16.23
N ARG A 563 16.80 17.04 17.32
CA ARG A 563 18.25 17.15 17.41
C ARG A 563 18.79 15.87 18.04
N ASN A 564 19.81 15.26 17.43
CA ASN A 564 20.40 14.00 17.90
C ASN A 564 19.35 12.89 18.17
N ARG A 565 18.34 12.75 17.29
CA ARG A 565 17.20 11.82 17.43
C ARG A 565 16.28 12.07 18.63
N LYS A 566 16.36 13.24 19.27
CA LYS A 566 15.48 13.65 20.36
C LYS A 566 14.60 14.81 19.97
N LYS A 567 13.46 14.92 20.63
CA LYS A 567 12.57 16.07 20.51
C LYS A 567 13.22 17.26 21.23
N VAL A 568 13.29 18.42 20.56
CA VAL A 568 13.78 19.66 21.17
C VAL A 568 12.88 20.82 20.77
N GLY A 569 12.89 21.87 21.59
CA GLY A 569 12.12 23.08 21.33
C GLY A 569 10.62 22.84 21.31
N ARG A 570 9.90 23.69 20.56
CA ARG A 570 8.44 23.66 20.49
C ARG A 570 7.94 22.49 19.64
N TRP A 571 6.94 21.81 20.17
CA TRP A 571 6.23 20.70 19.55
C TRP A 571 4.74 20.96 19.54
N ASP A 572 4.17 21.07 18.34
CA ASP A 572 2.75 21.30 18.12
C ASP A 572 2.04 19.97 17.80
N THR A 573 0.82 19.79 18.33
CA THR A 573 -0.04 18.64 18.08
C THR A 573 -1.26 19.05 17.29
N PHE A 574 -1.40 18.52 16.09
CA PHE A 574 -2.54 18.76 15.23
C PHE A 574 -3.47 17.56 15.18
N TYR A 575 -4.78 17.81 15.05
CA TYR A 575 -5.81 16.78 14.94
C TYR A 575 -6.80 17.05 13.82
N ARG A 576 -7.28 15.98 13.19
CA ARG A 576 -8.48 16.00 12.35
C ARG A 576 -9.36 14.78 12.65
N GLN A 577 -10.67 14.99 12.63
CA GLN A 577 -11.66 13.95 12.86
C GLN A 577 -11.91 13.13 11.58
N TYR A 578 -11.91 13.79 10.43
CA TYR A 578 -12.14 13.18 9.12
C TYR A 578 -11.01 13.52 8.16
N THR A 579 -10.73 12.64 7.21
CA THR A 579 -9.64 12.80 6.23
C THR A 579 -9.80 14.02 5.33
N GLN A 580 -11.03 14.51 5.19
CA GLN A 580 -11.38 15.70 4.41
C GLN A 580 -11.23 17.01 5.19
N ASN A 581 -11.15 16.94 6.53
CA ASN A 581 -11.07 18.12 7.38
C ASN A 581 -9.62 18.64 7.47
N PRO A 582 -9.44 19.97 7.64
CA PRO A 582 -8.17 20.54 8.03
C PRO A 582 -7.69 20.00 9.36
N TYR A 583 -6.37 19.84 9.48
CA TYR A 583 -5.73 19.62 10.77
C TYR A 583 -5.80 20.91 11.61
N LEU A 584 -6.32 20.79 12.82
CA LEU A 584 -6.43 21.87 13.82
C LEU A 584 -5.32 21.71 14.87
N LEU A 585 -4.64 22.80 15.22
CA LEU A 585 -3.72 22.81 16.36
C LEU A 585 -4.53 22.63 17.66
N ILE A 586 -4.33 21.52 18.36
CA ILE A 586 -5.10 21.18 19.57
C ILE A 586 -4.25 21.00 20.83
N GLY A 587 -2.92 20.94 20.69
CA GLY A 587 -2.04 20.79 21.84
C GLY A 587 -0.57 20.94 21.47
N GLY A 588 0.31 20.56 22.38
CA GLY A 588 1.74 20.75 22.24
C GLY A 588 2.42 21.33 23.47
N GLY A 589 3.71 21.62 23.36
CA GLY A 589 4.52 22.25 24.39
C GLY A 589 6.01 22.23 24.03
N GLU A 590 6.88 22.47 25.00
CA GLU A 590 8.33 22.57 24.77
C GLU A 590 9.12 21.40 25.36
N TYR A 591 10.15 20.97 24.63
CA TYR A 591 11.15 20.02 25.08
C TYR A 591 12.50 20.69 25.28
N GLN A 592 13.15 20.35 26.40
CA GLN A 592 14.54 20.69 26.68
C GLN A 592 15.41 19.44 26.51
N GLU A 593 16.54 19.59 25.81
CA GLU A 593 17.59 18.57 25.78
C GLU A 593 18.34 18.59 27.13
N VAL A 594 18.45 17.44 27.80
CA VAL A 594 19.04 17.35 29.14
C VAL A 594 20.38 16.62 29.12
N ASP A 595 20.43 15.46 28.47
CA ASP A 595 21.63 14.63 28.35
C ASP A 595 21.70 13.98 26.96
N GLU A 596 22.71 13.13 26.71
CA GLU A 596 22.95 12.47 25.42
C GLU A 596 21.82 11.54 24.95
N ASP A 597 20.90 11.13 25.83
CA ASP A 597 19.85 10.15 25.53
C ASP A 597 18.42 10.65 25.78
N ASN A 598 18.23 11.76 26.51
CA ASN A 598 16.92 12.19 27.00
C ASN A 598 16.57 13.65 26.65
N SER A 599 15.30 13.83 26.32
CA SER A 599 14.63 15.14 26.28
C SER A 599 13.51 15.16 27.32
N ARG A 600 13.30 16.31 27.95
CA ARG A 600 12.26 16.47 28.98
C ARG A 600 11.28 17.55 28.59
N LYS A 601 10.00 17.33 28.89
CA LYS A 601 8.97 18.35 28.77
C LYS A 601 9.26 19.47 29.76
N ILE A 602 9.11 20.71 29.31
CA ILE A 602 9.22 21.93 30.13
C ILE A 602 8.13 22.94 29.75
N GLY A 603 7.85 23.87 30.66
CA GLY A 603 6.93 24.97 30.42
C GLY A 603 5.48 24.52 30.27
N MET A 604 4.67 25.33 29.58
CA MET A 604 3.25 25.05 29.38
C MET A 604 3.03 23.95 28.35
N TRP A 605 2.15 23.01 28.67
CA TRP A 605 1.77 21.90 27.84
C TRP A 605 0.27 21.74 27.74
N ALA A 606 -0.18 21.31 26.57
CA ALA A 606 -1.52 20.85 26.28
C ALA A 606 -1.45 19.39 25.80
N GLU A 607 -1.75 18.45 26.69
CA GLU A 607 -1.69 17.00 26.43
C GLU A 607 -3.04 16.45 26.02
N LEU A 608 -3.03 15.44 25.15
CA LEU A 608 -4.26 14.73 24.76
C LEU A 608 -4.54 13.59 25.73
N ASN A 609 -5.81 13.36 26.04
CA ASN A 609 -6.23 12.13 26.71
C ASN A 609 -5.94 10.89 25.83
N GLU A 610 -5.66 9.74 26.46
CA GLU A 610 -5.37 8.49 25.74
C GLU A 610 -6.54 8.05 24.85
N GLY A 611 -7.77 8.32 25.28
CA GLY A 611 -8.99 8.15 24.51
C GLY A 611 -9.36 9.36 23.66
N PHE A 612 -8.42 10.16 23.16
CA PHE A 612 -8.76 11.29 22.29
C PHE A 612 -9.25 10.79 20.93
N TYR A 613 -10.54 10.94 20.66
CA TYR A 613 -11.13 10.70 19.34
C TYR A 613 -12.36 11.59 19.11
N GLY A 614 -13.06 11.39 18.00
CA GLY A 614 -14.16 12.27 17.57
C GLY A 614 -15.26 12.48 18.62
N GLN A 615 -15.49 11.54 19.54
CA GLN A 615 -16.49 11.64 20.61
C GLN A 615 -15.89 11.88 22.01
N ALA A 616 -14.58 12.10 22.12
CA ALA A 616 -13.89 12.23 23.40
C ALA A 616 -12.68 13.18 23.27
N GLN A 617 -12.93 14.45 22.94
CA GLN A 617 -11.86 15.42 22.76
C GLN A 617 -11.52 16.09 24.11
N VAL A 618 -10.65 15.43 24.88
CA VAL A 618 -10.19 15.91 26.20
C VAL A 618 -8.71 16.28 26.14
N ILE A 619 -8.38 17.48 26.65
CA ILE A 619 -7.00 17.94 26.81
C ILE A 619 -6.67 18.28 28.27
N TYR A 620 -5.41 18.12 28.64
CA TYR A 620 -4.84 18.49 29.93
C TYR A 620 -3.86 19.63 29.73
N ASN A 621 -4.17 20.80 30.28
CA ASN A 621 -3.33 21.99 30.18
C ASN A 621 -2.63 22.25 31.50
N GLY A 622 -1.31 22.35 31.53
CA GLY A 622 -0.57 22.67 32.75
C GLY A 622 0.92 22.83 32.50
N GLU A 623 1.69 22.98 33.58
CA GLU A 623 3.13 23.22 33.49
C GLU A 623 3.93 21.95 33.76
N TYR A 624 5.01 21.79 33.00
CA TYR A 624 6.06 20.83 33.23
C TYR A 624 7.34 21.51 33.72
N LYS A 625 8.01 20.88 34.69
CA LYS A 625 9.37 21.23 35.11
C LYS A 625 10.19 19.96 35.19
N ASN A 626 11.32 19.91 34.46
CA ASN A 626 12.21 18.75 34.41
C ASN A 626 11.50 17.43 34.08
N GLY A 627 10.47 17.45 33.21
CA GLY A 627 9.68 16.28 32.86
C GLY A 627 8.59 15.88 33.87
N ASN A 628 8.46 16.60 34.99
CA ASN A 628 7.42 16.40 36.01
C ASN A 628 6.29 17.42 35.84
N LYS A 629 5.04 17.01 36.07
CA LYS A 629 3.90 17.94 36.12
C LYS A 629 3.98 18.77 37.39
N ILE A 630 3.76 20.07 37.30
CA ILE A 630 3.75 20.95 38.46
C ILE A 630 2.59 21.95 38.37
N GLY A 631 2.23 22.54 39.51
CA GLY A 631 1.26 23.62 39.56
C GLY A 631 -0.13 23.18 39.15
N ILE A 632 -0.93 24.14 38.66
CA ILE A 632 -2.34 23.90 38.32
C ILE A 632 -2.42 23.24 36.94
N TRP A 633 -3.17 22.14 36.87
CA TRP A 633 -3.51 21.42 35.66
C TRP A 633 -5.01 21.47 35.42
N VAL A 634 -5.40 21.98 34.26
CA VAL A 634 -6.79 22.19 33.84
C VAL A 634 -7.19 21.11 32.84
N ILE A 635 -8.27 20.39 33.12
CA ILE A 635 -8.86 19.43 32.19
C ILE A 635 -9.94 20.15 31.38
N SER A 636 -9.81 20.15 30.06
CA SER A 636 -10.78 20.78 29.16
C SER A 636 -11.35 19.78 28.16
N TYR A 637 -12.60 19.97 27.78
CA TYR A 637 -13.33 19.10 26.86
C TYR A 637 -14.13 19.91 25.85
N ARG A 638 -14.25 19.38 24.63
CA ARG A 638 -15.22 19.83 23.62
C ARG A 638 -15.87 18.63 22.94
N LYS A 639 -17.09 18.79 22.45
CA LYS A 639 -17.85 17.71 21.82
C LYS A 639 -17.36 17.37 20.41
N ASN A 640 -16.92 18.38 19.66
CA ASN A 640 -16.47 18.26 18.28
C ASN A 640 -15.50 19.41 17.92
N GLU A 641 -14.96 19.37 16.69
CA GLU A 641 -13.95 20.34 16.20
C GLU A 641 -14.45 21.79 16.07
N VAL A 642 -15.76 22.00 15.96
CA VAL A 642 -16.40 23.31 15.79
C VAL A 642 -16.56 24.03 17.14
N GLU A 643 -16.63 23.26 18.23
CA GLU A 643 -16.82 23.81 19.57
C GLU A 643 -15.50 24.25 20.22
N LYS A 644 -15.60 25.22 21.13
CA LYS A 644 -14.48 25.64 21.99
C LYS A 644 -14.33 24.69 23.17
N PHE A 645 -13.10 24.47 23.60
CA PHE A 645 -12.81 23.73 24.83
C PHE A 645 -13.41 24.44 26.06
N LYS A 646 -14.15 23.69 26.87
CA LYS A 646 -14.69 24.10 28.17
C LYS A 646 -13.92 23.38 29.28
N GLN A 647 -13.56 24.08 30.35
CA GLN A 647 -12.96 23.47 31.54
C GLN A 647 -13.98 22.55 32.23
N ILE A 648 -13.58 21.32 32.53
CA ILE A 648 -14.41 20.30 33.19
C ILE A 648 -13.77 19.68 34.43
N GLY A 649 -12.48 19.92 34.66
CA GLY A 649 -11.78 19.37 35.82
C GLY A 649 -10.36 19.87 35.97
N GLY A 650 -9.54 19.11 36.72
CA GLY A 650 -8.17 19.48 37.05
C GLY A 650 -7.88 19.59 38.55
N GLY A 651 -6.68 20.03 38.88
CA GLY A 651 -6.23 20.30 40.24
C GLY A 651 -4.74 20.67 40.28
N MET A 652 -4.07 20.53 41.43
CA MET A 652 -2.66 20.91 41.59
C MET A 652 -1.70 19.71 41.70
N TYR A 653 -0.60 19.74 40.95
CA TYR A 653 0.55 18.87 41.14
C TYR A 653 1.61 19.55 42.00
N VAL A 654 2.21 18.79 42.90
CA VAL A 654 3.37 19.20 43.70
C VAL A 654 4.52 18.24 43.46
N GLU A 655 5.74 18.78 43.42
CA GLU A 655 6.96 18.00 43.27
C GLU A 655 7.44 17.54 44.66
N MET A 656 7.65 16.23 44.82
CA MET A 656 8.19 15.60 46.01
C MET A 656 9.50 14.89 45.68
N GLU A 657 10.52 15.08 46.50
CA GLU A 657 11.88 14.57 46.23
C GLU A 657 11.93 13.07 45.92
N LYS A 658 11.10 12.25 46.58
CA LYS A 658 11.10 10.79 46.45
C LYS A 658 10.06 10.23 45.48
N LEU A 659 8.96 10.94 45.26
CA LEU A 659 7.80 10.46 44.49
C LEU A 659 7.65 11.16 43.13
N GLY A 660 8.46 12.18 42.86
CA GLY A 660 8.31 13.02 41.67
C GLY A 660 7.06 13.89 41.78
N SER A 661 6.34 14.03 40.67
CA SER A 661 5.12 14.83 40.59
C SER A 661 3.90 14.07 41.09
N VAL A 662 3.31 14.50 42.20
CA VAL A 662 2.10 13.90 42.79
C VAL A 662 0.92 14.88 42.79
N LYS A 663 -0.30 14.37 42.66
CA LYS A 663 -1.52 15.17 42.82
C LYS A 663 -1.69 15.60 44.27
N PHE A 664 -2.20 16.81 44.50
CA PHE A 664 -2.39 17.40 45.82
C PHE A 664 -3.61 18.32 45.87
N GLY A 665 -4.30 18.31 47.01
CA GLY A 665 -5.46 19.15 47.28
C GLY A 665 -6.71 18.75 46.47
N ASN A 666 -7.61 19.71 46.28
CA ASN A 666 -8.87 19.51 45.57
C ASN A 666 -8.61 19.14 44.11
N TRP A 667 -9.23 18.04 43.67
CA TRP A 667 -9.05 17.50 42.33
C TRP A 667 -10.37 17.05 41.71
N ILE A 668 -10.45 17.16 40.39
CA ILE A 668 -11.51 16.60 39.56
C ILE A 668 -10.87 15.66 38.53
N ASP A 669 -11.08 14.35 38.72
CA ASP A 669 -10.68 13.29 37.78
C ASP A 669 -11.77 13.02 36.75
N LEU A 670 -11.40 12.48 35.59
CA LEU A 670 -12.34 11.91 34.62
C LEU A 670 -12.46 10.41 34.82
N SER A 671 -13.60 9.82 34.44
CA SER A 671 -13.68 8.38 34.24
C SER A 671 -12.81 7.91 33.08
N GLU A 672 -12.36 6.66 33.12
CA GLU A 672 -11.58 6.05 32.02
C GLU A 672 -12.36 6.01 30.70
N ARG A 673 -13.70 5.99 30.79
CA ARG A 673 -14.62 6.01 29.65
C ARG A 673 -15.30 7.37 29.52
N PHE A 674 -14.54 8.46 29.64
CA PHE A 674 -15.09 9.80 29.41
C PHE A 674 -15.28 10.05 27.91
N TYR A 675 -16.52 10.14 27.44
CA TYR A 675 -16.88 10.49 26.05
C TYR A 675 -18.26 11.15 26.00
N ASN A 676 -18.74 11.54 24.82
CA ASN A 676 -20.03 12.22 24.66
C ASN A 676 -21.20 11.47 25.34
N GLY A 677 -21.22 10.14 25.31
CA GLY A 677 -22.26 9.33 25.96
C GLY A 677 -22.04 9.06 27.46
N SER A 678 -20.83 9.31 28.00
CA SER A 678 -20.51 9.12 29.41
C SER A 678 -19.59 10.24 29.91
N GLN A 679 -20.18 11.30 30.44
CA GLN A 679 -19.42 12.41 31.04
C GLN A 679 -19.45 12.28 32.57
N VAL A 680 -18.63 11.36 33.09
CA VAL A 680 -18.48 11.12 34.53
C VAL A 680 -17.16 11.73 35.02
N ILE A 681 -17.24 12.48 36.11
CA ILE A 681 -16.08 13.03 36.82
C ILE A 681 -16.10 12.63 38.29
N TYR A 682 -14.93 12.59 38.92
CA TYR A 682 -14.79 12.32 40.35
C TYR A 682 -14.14 13.50 41.04
N LYS A 683 -14.80 14.05 42.06
CA LYS A 683 -14.32 15.23 42.80
C LYS A 683 -13.98 14.86 44.24
N GLY A 684 -12.78 15.16 44.69
CA GLY A 684 -12.34 14.96 46.08
C GLY A 684 -10.94 15.52 46.31
N ASP A 685 -10.32 15.17 47.43
CA ASP A 685 -9.00 15.67 47.81
C ASP A 685 -7.92 14.60 47.65
N TYR A 686 -6.73 15.05 47.27
CA TYR A 686 -5.49 14.28 47.28
C TYR A 686 -4.53 14.76 48.37
N LEU A 687 -3.81 13.83 48.99
CA LEU A 687 -2.66 14.07 49.85
C LEU A 687 -1.54 13.10 49.46
N ASP A 688 -0.37 13.63 49.10
CA ASP A 688 0.81 12.85 48.69
C ASP A 688 0.51 11.82 47.58
N GLY A 689 -0.34 12.21 46.61
CA GLY A 689 -0.78 11.34 45.53
C GLY A 689 -1.87 10.33 45.89
N ASN A 690 -2.31 10.27 47.16
CA ASN A 690 -3.38 9.40 47.64
C ASN A 690 -4.71 10.14 47.75
N LYS A 691 -5.81 9.49 47.37
CA LYS A 691 -7.17 9.98 47.59
C LYS A 691 -7.48 9.95 49.09
N ILE A 692 -7.99 11.06 49.63
CA ILE A 692 -8.41 11.18 51.03
C ILE A 692 -9.84 11.70 51.12
N GLY A 693 -10.50 11.41 52.24
CA GLY A 693 -11.77 12.01 52.60
C GLY A 693 -12.90 11.67 51.64
N ARG A 694 -13.87 12.57 51.50
CA ARG A 694 -15.06 12.36 50.67
C ARG A 694 -14.74 12.57 49.19
N TRP A 695 -15.07 11.57 48.38
CA TRP A 695 -15.02 11.62 46.93
C TRP A 695 -16.41 11.47 46.34
N ASN A 696 -16.84 12.44 45.53
CA ASN A 696 -18.15 12.48 44.90
C ASN A 696 -18.04 12.08 43.41
N SER A 697 -18.88 11.14 42.99
CA SER A 697 -19.07 10.80 41.58
C SER A 697 -20.16 11.69 41.00
N LEU A 698 -19.80 12.43 39.96
CA LEU A 698 -20.64 13.42 39.31
C LEU A 698 -20.84 13.03 37.84
N TYR A 699 -22.04 13.23 37.32
CA TYR A 699 -22.37 12.94 35.92
C TYR A 699 -23.14 14.09 35.29
N ARG A 700 -22.97 14.28 33.99
CA ARG A 700 -23.89 15.11 33.20
C ARG A 700 -24.19 14.44 31.87
N ARG A 701 -25.33 14.79 31.29
CA ARG A 701 -25.63 14.47 29.89
C ARG A 701 -24.89 15.46 28.99
N ASP A 702 -24.61 15.05 27.76
CA ASP A 702 -23.92 15.88 26.77
C ASP A 702 -24.62 17.23 26.50
N GLU A 703 -25.94 17.26 26.61
CA GLU A 703 -26.76 18.46 26.41
C GLU A 703 -26.85 19.37 27.64
N GLN A 704 -26.32 18.92 28.79
CA GLN A 704 -26.41 19.63 30.06
C GLN A 704 -25.06 20.20 30.44
N ASP A 705 -25.00 21.49 30.80
CA ASP A 705 -23.75 22.10 31.25
C ASP A 705 -23.39 21.71 32.71
N LYS A 706 -24.40 21.35 33.53
CA LYS A 706 -24.24 21.09 34.97
C LYS A 706 -24.08 19.61 35.30
N PHE A 707 -23.15 19.31 36.19
CA PHE A 707 -22.97 17.99 36.77
C PHE A 707 -23.89 17.75 37.98
N GLU A 708 -24.50 16.58 38.05
CA GLU A 708 -25.27 16.08 39.20
C GLU A 708 -24.48 15.01 39.97
N MET A 709 -24.64 14.98 41.30
CA MET A 709 -24.03 13.95 42.15
C MET A 709 -24.82 12.65 42.03
N ILE A 710 -24.14 11.59 41.60
CA ILE A 710 -24.74 10.27 41.37
C ILE A 710 -24.13 9.17 42.23
N GLY A 711 -23.03 9.46 42.93
CA GLY A 711 -22.43 8.50 43.84
C GLY A 711 -21.20 9.05 44.57
N GLY A 712 -20.34 8.16 45.03
CA GLY A 712 -19.15 8.49 45.80
C GLY A 712 -19.07 7.79 47.16
N GLY A 713 -18.01 8.06 47.91
CA GLY A 713 -17.76 7.48 49.22
C GLY A 713 -16.55 8.11 49.90
N GLN A 714 -16.02 7.45 50.93
CA GLN A 714 -14.87 7.95 51.70
C GLN A 714 -13.62 7.12 51.47
N TYR A 715 -12.50 7.81 51.33
CA TYR A 715 -11.17 7.22 51.37
C TYR A 715 -10.46 7.54 52.69
N ASP A 716 -9.70 6.57 53.16
CA ASP A 716 -8.66 6.73 54.17
C ASP A 716 -7.30 6.35 53.58
N VAL A 717 -6.20 6.67 54.27
CA VAL A 717 -4.84 6.39 53.79
C VAL A 717 -4.07 5.56 54.81
N ILE A 718 -3.67 4.38 54.37
CA ILE A 718 -2.74 3.51 55.11
C ILE A 718 -1.36 3.68 54.47
N LYS A 719 -0.35 4.08 55.26
CA LYS A 719 1.01 4.43 54.76
C LYS A 719 1.63 3.39 53.81
N GLU A 720 1.33 2.10 54.01
CA GLU A 720 1.91 0.99 53.26
C GLU A 720 1.11 0.61 52.00
N ILE A 721 -0.19 0.89 51.96
CA ILE A 721 -1.12 0.40 50.91
C ILE A 721 -1.63 1.55 50.03
N GLY A 722 -1.55 2.79 50.51
CA GLY A 722 -2.09 3.97 49.85
C GLY A 722 -3.56 4.21 50.22
N SER A 723 -4.37 4.61 49.23
CA SER A 723 -5.78 4.98 49.43
C SER A 723 -6.66 3.74 49.58
N ILE A 724 -7.42 3.66 50.68
CA ILE A 724 -8.38 2.59 50.94
C ILE A 724 -9.80 3.14 51.03
N LYS A 725 -10.77 2.46 50.41
CA LYS A 725 -12.20 2.77 50.54
C LYS A 725 -12.71 2.32 51.89
N ILE A 726 -13.49 3.18 52.55
CA ILE A 726 -14.14 2.93 53.83
C ILE A 726 -15.58 3.46 53.84
N GLY A 727 -16.42 2.89 54.72
CA GLY A 727 -17.78 3.37 54.99
C GLY A 727 -18.75 3.16 53.83
N SER A 728 -19.79 3.99 53.77
CA SER A 728 -20.83 3.87 52.72
C SER A 728 -20.36 4.41 51.37
N TRP A 729 -20.59 3.63 50.33
CA TRP A 729 -20.20 3.91 48.95
C TRP A 729 -21.36 3.75 47.98
N ILE A 730 -21.34 4.57 46.94
CA ILE A 730 -22.14 4.40 45.72
C ILE A 730 -21.16 4.37 44.54
N GLU A 731 -20.97 3.19 43.95
CA GLU A 731 -20.10 2.95 42.80
C GLU A 731 -20.89 3.00 41.49
N LEU A 732 -20.23 3.38 40.41
CA LEU A 732 -20.80 3.32 39.07
C LEU A 732 -20.38 2.00 38.41
N SER A 733 -21.20 1.46 37.51
CA SER A 733 -20.77 0.34 36.69
C SER A 733 -19.66 0.73 35.71
N ASP A 734 -18.83 -0.23 35.31
CA ASP A 734 -17.80 -0.01 34.28
C ASP A 734 -18.42 0.42 32.94
N GLY A 735 -19.66 0.00 32.69
CA GLY A 735 -20.48 0.41 31.56
C GLY A 735 -21.39 1.60 31.84
N PHE A 736 -21.03 2.52 32.74
CA PHE A 736 -21.88 3.69 33.00
C PHE A 736 -21.90 4.64 31.80
N PHE A 737 -23.05 4.77 31.14
CA PHE A 737 -23.29 5.76 30.06
C PHE A 737 -24.76 6.17 30.00
N CYS A 738 -25.12 7.07 29.08
CA CYS A 738 -26.44 7.68 29.00
C CYS A 738 -27.62 6.67 28.92
N GLU A 739 -27.41 5.48 28.36
CA GLU A 739 -28.44 4.42 28.27
C GLU A 739 -28.30 3.31 29.33
N ALA A 740 -27.21 3.30 30.10
CA ALA A 740 -26.92 2.30 31.12
C ALA A 740 -26.39 2.97 32.40
N GLN A 741 -27.24 3.68 33.13
CA GLN A 741 -26.86 4.37 34.36
C GLN A 741 -27.09 3.45 35.56
N LEU A 742 -26.11 2.59 35.83
CA LEU A 742 -26.13 1.60 36.91
C LEU A 742 -25.22 2.02 38.05
N ILE A 743 -25.74 1.92 39.28
CA ILE A 743 -24.97 2.17 40.50
C ILE A 743 -25.07 1.01 41.48
N TYR A 744 -24.03 0.85 42.28
CA TYR A 744 -23.93 -0.14 43.35
C TYR A 744 -23.74 0.57 44.68
N SER A 745 -24.67 0.42 45.62
CA SER A 745 -24.59 1.07 46.93
C SER A 745 -24.39 0.05 48.04
N GLY A 746 -23.39 0.24 48.89
CA GLY A 746 -23.11 -0.65 50.03
C GLY A 746 -21.99 -0.10 50.90
N GLU A 747 -21.37 -0.96 51.71
CA GLU A 747 -20.31 -0.58 52.64
C GLU A 747 -18.97 -1.21 52.29
N TYR A 748 -17.91 -0.45 52.55
CA TYR A 748 -16.53 -0.87 52.47
C TYR A 748 -15.86 -0.90 53.84
N GLU A 749 -15.03 -1.90 54.05
CA GLU A 749 -14.07 -1.99 55.15
C GLU A 749 -12.71 -2.36 54.57
N ASN A 750 -11.72 -1.45 54.66
CA ASN A 750 -10.36 -1.67 54.17
C ASN A 750 -10.31 -2.17 52.72
N ASN A 751 -10.93 -1.45 51.77
CA ASN A 751 -11.08 -1.84 50.36
C ASN A 751 -11.93 -3.10 50.08
N ASN A 752 -12.50 -3.75 51.09
CA ASN A 752 -13.38 -4.91 50.89
C ASN A 752 -14.85 -4.53 50.99
N LYS A 753 -15.65 -5.03 50.06
CA LYS A 753 -17.11 -4.92 50.11
C LYS A 753 -17.63 -5.77 51.27
N ILE A 754 -18.43 -5.19 52.15
CA ILE A 754 -19.06 -5.89 53.27
C ILE A 754 -20.56 -5.65 53.27
N GLY A 755 -21.30 -6.52 53.97
CA GLY A 755 -22.72 -6.33 54.22
C GLY A 755 -23.56 -6.31 52.94
N ARG A 756 -24.69 -5.60 52.97
CA ARG A 756 -25.66 -5.52 51.87
C ARG A 756 -25.18 -4.54 50.81
N TRP A 757 -25.23 -4.97 49.55
CA TRP A 757 -24.97 -4.18 48.36
C TRP A 757 -26.19 -4.20 47.45
N ASP A 758 -26.72 -3.02 47.14
CA ASP A 758 -27.88 -2.83 46.30
C ASP A 758 -27.48 -2.32 44.92
N ILE A 759 -28.14 -2.85 43.89
CA ILE A 759 -27.98 -2.41 42.50
C ILE A 759 -29.16 -1.52 42.15
N SER A 760 -28.88 -0.29 41.73
CA SER A 760 -29.90 0.63 41.26
C SER A 760 -29.67 1.06 39.83
N TYR A 761 -30.74 1.24 39.09
CA TYR A 761 -30.75 1.65 37.69
C TYR A 761 -31.60 2.89 37.50
N ARG A 762 -31.20 3.78 36.59
CA ARG A 762 -32.09 4.81 36.06
C ARG A 762 -31.92 4.96 34.56
N MET A 763 -32.99 5.39 33.91
CA MET A 763 -33.00 5.76 32.50
C MET A 763 -33.38 7.24 32.38
N ASN A 764 -32.79 7.98 31.45
CA ASN A 764 -33.32 9.29 31.05
C ASN A 764 -33.52 10.36 32.14
N GLY A 765 -32.67 10.35 33.18
CA GLY A 765 -32.76 11.33 34.28
C GLY A 765 -33.88 11.03 35.27
N LEU A 766 -34.50 9.85 35.18
CA LEU A 766 -35.42 9.34 36.20
C LEU A 766 -34.69 9.08 37.53
N LYS A 767 -35.45 8.88 38.59
CA LYS A 767 -34.90 8.47 39.89
C LYS A 767 -34.29 7.06 39.78
N PHE A 768 -33.26 6.79 40.57
CA PHE A 768 -32.69 5.45 40.69
C PHE A 768 -33.71 4.49 41.32
N GLU A 769 -33.95 3.38 40.65
CA GLU A 769 -34.77 2.28 41.13
C GLU A 769 -33.87 1.10 41.51
N LYS A 770 -34.07 0.54 42.70
CA LYS A 770 -33.36 -0.66 43.15
C LYS A 770 -33.88 -1.87 42.36
N ILE A 771 -33.00 -2.48 41.58
CA ILE A 771 -33.31 -3.61 40.68
C ILE A 771 -32.63 -4.91 41.09
N GLY A 772 -31.65 -4.87 42.01
CA GLY A 772 -30.95 -6.07 42.41
C GLY A 772 -29.99 -5.88 43.58
N GLY A 773 -29.02 -6.79 43.69
CA GLY A 773 -28.01 -6.80 44.75
C GLY A 773 -28.02 -8.05 45.62
N GLY A 774 -27.14 -8.07 46.61
CA GLY A 774 -26.92 -9.19 47.52
C GLY A 774 -25.99 -8.80 48.66
N SER A 775 -25.45 -9.79 49.37
CA SER A 775 -24.57 -9.52 50.51
C SER A 775 -23.15 -10.05 50.29
N TYR A 776 -22.17 -9.33 50.84
CA TYR A 776 -20.78 -9.76 50.92
C TYR A 776 -20.38 -10.12 52.36
N SER A 777 -19.44 -11.04 52.48
CA SER A 777 -18.73 -11.37 53.73
C SER A 777 -17.23 -11.35 53.49
N LEU A 778 -16.45 -11.15 54.55
CA LEU A 778 -15.00 -11.28 54.50
C LEU A 778 -14.63 -12.76 54.62
N ALA A 779 -13.95 -13.31 53.61
CA ALA A 779 -13.31 -14.61 53.73
C ALA A 779 -12.04 -14.52 54.59
N GLN A 780 -11.53 -15.65 55.09
CA GLN A 780 -10.31 -15.76 55.91
C GLN A 780 -9.01 -15.27 55.23
N GLY A 781 -9.09 -14.68 54.04
CA GLY A 781 -7.96 -14.17 53.24
C GLY A 781 -8.15 -12.74 52.71
N LEU A 782 -8.85 -11.86 53.44
CA LEU A 782 -8.98 -10.41 53.16
C LEU A 782 -9.63 -10.04 51.82
N HIS A 783 -10.41 -10.92 51.21
CA HIS A 783 -11.22 -10.62 50.03
C HIS A 783 -12.71 -10.76 50.33
N SER A 784 -13.50 -9.81 49.81
CA SER A 784 -14.97 -9.88 49.88
C SER A 784 -15.52 -10.99 49.00
N ILE A 785 -16.27 -11.92 49.60
CA ILE A 785 -16.97 -13.01 48.90
C ILE A 785 -18.48 -12.76 48.91
N LYS A 786 -19.15 -13.05 47.79
CA LYS A 786 -20.62 -12.99 47.72
C LYS A 786 -21.23 -14.12 48.55
N ILE A 787 -22.29 -13.82 49.29
CA ILE A 787 -23.05 -14.77 50.12
C ILE A 787 -24.57 -14.52 50.03
N GLY A 788 -25.36 -15.57 50.27
CA GLY A 788 -26.81 -15.48 50.37
C GLY A 788 -27.52 -15.20 49.04
N LYS A 789 -28.72 -14.63 49.09
CA LYS A 789 -29.51 -14.29 47.89
C LYS A 789 -28.89 -13.12 47.12
N TRP A 790 -28.78 -13.29 45.81
CA TRP A 790 -28.23 -12.31 44.88
C TRP A 790 -29.13 -12.14 43.66
N ILE A 791 -29.24 -10.89 43.22
CA ILE A 791 -29.76 -10.52 41.91
C ILE A 791 -28.62 -9.79 41.18
N GLU A 792 -28.12 -10.40 40.09
CA GLU A 792 -27.05 -9.86 39.25
C GLU A 792 -27.60 -9.32 37.93
N LEU A 793 -26.79 -8.53 37.23
CA LEU A 793 -27.09 -8.05 35.88
C LEU A 793 -26.34 -8.92 34.87
N SER A 794 -26.87 -9.09 33.67
CA SER A 794 -26.09 -9.63 32.55
C SER A 794 -25.05 -8.62 32.04
N ASP A 795 -24.02 -9.10 31.33
CA ASP A 795 -22.96 -8.27 30.74
C ASP A 795 -23.49 -7.28 29.67
N GLY A 796 -24.70 -7.50 29.17
CA GLY A 796 -25.40 -6.65 28.20
C GLY A 796 -26.56 -5.87 28.80
N PHE A 797 -26.54 -5.54 30.09
CA PHE A 797 -27.61 -4.77 30.71
C PHE A 797 -27.59 -3.30 30.24
N PHE A 798 -28.62 -2.88 29.49
CA PHE A 798 -28.84 -1.48 29.12
C PHE A 798 -30.34 -1.19 28.92
N SER A 799 -30.68 0.04 28.55
CA SER A 799 -32.07 0.50 28.45
C SER A 799 -33.02 -0.41 27.64
N LYS A 800 -32.53 -1.09 26.60
CA LYS A 800 -33.34 -1.95 25.72
C LYS A 800 -33.17 -3.46 25.99
N SER A 801 -32.29 -3.84 26.92
CA SER A 801 -32.08 -5.24 27.30
C SER A 801 -31.78 -5.29 28.79
N GLN A 802 -32.80 -5.60 29.59
CA GLN A 802 -32.68 -5.66 31.05
C GLN A 802 -32.84 -7.11 31.49
N VAL A 803 -31.71 -7.80 31.61
CA VAL A 803 -31.66 -9.19 32.08
C VAL A 803 -31.08 -9.23 33.49
N LEU A 804 -31.81 -9.87 34.40
CA LEU A 804 -31.36 -10.14 35.77
C LEU A 804 -31.15 -11.64 36.00
N LEU A 805 -30.16 -11.97 36.81
CA LEU A 805 -29.87 -13.34 37.27
C LEU A 805 -30.11 -13.41 38.77
N GLU A 806 -31.16 -14.11 39.20
CA GLU A 806 -31.52 -14.25 40.60
C GLU A 806 -31.18 -15.65 41.12
N GLY A 807 -30.39 -15.75 42.19
CA GLY A 807 -30.06 -17.03 42.81
C GLY A 807 -29.37 -16.88 44.16
N ASN A 808 -28.68 -17.93 44.61
CA ASN A 808 -27.94 -17.91 45.88
C ASN A 808 -26.44 -18.08 45.66
N TYR A 809 -25.66 -17.51 46.57
CA TYR A 809 -24.23 -17.70 46.73
C TYR A 809 -23.90 -18.38 48.05
N VAL A 810 -22.95 -19.32 48.00
CA VAL A 810 -22.33 -19.95 49.17
C VAL A 810 -20.81 -19.87 48.98
N ASN A 811 -20.11 -19.23 49.92
CA ASN A 811 -18.65 -19.05 49.89
C ASN A 811 -18.11 -18.48 48.56
N GLY A 812 -18.78 -17.46 48.00
CA GLY A 812 -18.38 -16.84 46.73
C GLY A 812 -18.78 -17.63 45.47
N ASN A 813 -19.39 -18.80 45.61
CA ASN A 813 -19.83 -19.66 44.51
C ASN A 813 -21.36 -19.61 44.34
N LYS A 814 -21.85 -19.51 43.10
CA LYS A 814 -23.26 -19.71 42.75
C LYS A 814 -23.73 -21.10 43.18
N PHE A 815 -24.88 -21.18 43.83
CA PHE A 815 -25.44 -22.41 44.37
C PHE A 815 -26.97 -22.47 44.18
N GLY A 816 -27.48 -23.67 43.92
CA GLY A 816 -28.90 -23.95 43.81
C GLY A 816 -29.51 -23.35 42.55
N LYS A 817 -30.82 -23.09 42.59
CA LYS A 817 -31.59 -22.57 41.46
C LYS A 817 -31.26 -21.10 41.17
N TRP A 818 -31.04 -20.81 39.89
CA TRP A 818 -30.82 -19.48 39.32
C TRP A 818 -31.87 -19.18 38.25
N ASN A 819 -32.63 -18.12 38.45
CA ASN A 819 -33.65 -17.62 37.53
C ASN A 819 -33.04 -16.57 36.59
N ILE A 820 -33.42 -16.60 35.30
CA ILE A 820 -33.14 -15.51 34.34
C ILE A 820 -34.43 -14.73 34.17
N LEU A 821 -34.40 -13.48 34.61
CA LEU A 821 -35.52 -12.55 34.51
C LEU A 821 -35.24 -11.53 33.43
N PHE A 822 -36.26 -11.15 32.65
CA PHE A 822 -36.13 -10.16 31.58
C PHE A 822 -37.32 -9.20 31.58
N ARG A 823 -37.03 -7.94 31.24
CA ARG A 823 -38.05 -6.97 30.81
C ARG A 823 -37.50 -6.15 29.66
N LYS A 824 -38.38 -5.72 28.77
CA LYS A 824 -37.99 -4.93 27.60
C LYS A 824 -37.86 -3.46 27.96
N GLU A 825 -38.77 -2.95 28.77
CA GLU A 825 -38.81 -1.54 29.18
C GLU A 825 -38.82 -1.36 30.70
N ILE A 826 -38.35 -0.22 31.19
CA ILE A 826 -38.28 0.08 32.64
C ILE A 826 -39.65 0.03 33.34
N LYS A 827 -40.73 0.30 32.60
CA LYS A 827 -42.11 0.29 33.12
C LYS A 827 -42.71 -1.12 33.20
N GLU A 828 -42.09 -2.09 32.54
CA GLU A 828 -42.56 -3.47 32.55
C GLU A 828 -42.08 -4.20 33.81
N GLN A 829 -42.83 -5.23 34.21
CA GLN A 829 -42.40 -6.15 35.24
C GLN A 829 -41.39 -7.14 34.67
N PHE A 830 -40.49 -7.64 35.52
CA PHE A 830 -39.57 -8.69 35.13
C PHE A 830 -40.32 -10.03 34.97
N HIS A 831 -40.10 -10.68 33.83
CA HIS A 831 -40.65 -11.99 33.50
C HIS A 831 -39.57 -13.06 33.59
N LEU A 832 -39.89 -14.22 34.17
CA LEU A 832 -39.01 -15.38 34.17
C LEU A 832 -38.95 -15.98 32.76
N ILE A 833 -37.78 -15.89 32.12
CA ILE A 833 -37.57 -16.38 30.75
C ILE A 833 -36.63 -17.57 30.67
N GLY A 834 -35.89 -17.87 31.75
CA GLY A 834 -34.98 -19.00 31.79
C GLY A 834 -34.36 -19.25 33.14
N GLY A 835 -33.25 -20.01 33.17
CA GLY A 835 -32.58 -20.41 34.39
C GLY A 835 -32.17 -21.88 34.42
N GLY A 836 -31.58 -22.27 35.54
CA GLY A 836 -31.15 -23.64 35.83
C GLY A 836 -30.62 -23.75 37.25
N SER A 837 -29.83 -24.78 37.55
CA SER A 837 -29.24 -24.97 38.87
C SER A 837 -27.72 -25.08 38.81
N PHE A 838 -27.06 -24.58 39.85
CA PHE A 838 -25.64 -24.80 40.10
C PHE A 838 -25.46 -25.76 41.27
N ASP A 839 -24.57 -26.72 41.09
CA ASP A 839 -24.05 -27.56 42.17
C ASP A 839 -22.68 -27.04 42.60
N LEU A 840 -22.33 -27.28 43.86
CA LEU A 840 -21.04 -26.90 44.43
C LEU A 840 -20.16 -28.13 44.55
N ILE A 841 -19.04 -28.14 43.84
CA ILE A 841 -18.00 -29.17 43.98
C ILE A 841 -16.79 -28.49 44.64
N GLU A 842 -16.31 -29.05 45.75
CA GLU A 842 -15.24 -28.43 46.57
C GLU A 842 -14.00 -28.01 45.75
N GLU A 843 -13.59 -28.83 44.78
CA GLU A 843 -12.38 -28.59 43.97
C GLU A 843 -12.63 -27.69 42.73
N LEU A 844 -13.87 -27.61 42.23
CA LEU A 844 -14.18 -26.98 40.94
C LEU A 844 -15.03 -25.70 41.07
N GLY A 845 -15.53 -25.40 42.28
CA GLY A 845 -16.46 -24.29 42.51
C GLY A 845 -17.86 -24.58 41.98
N SER A 846 -18.54 -23.55 41.48
CA SER A 846 -19.89 -23.65 40.90
C SER A 846 -19.88 -24.31 39.53
N ILE A 847 -20.54 -25.47 39.42
CA ILE A 847 -20.79 -26.13 38.14
C ILE A 847 -22.26 -26.06 37.78
N LYS A 848 -22.58 -25.77 36.52
CA LYS A 848 -23.95 -25.90 36.01
C LYS A 848 -24.32 -27.38 35.95
N ASP A 849 -25.49 -27.73 36.47
CA ASP A 849 -26.05 -29.08 36.37
C ASP A 849 -27.56 -29.05 36.06
N GLY A 850 -28.06 -30.14 35.49
CA GLY A 850 -29.49 -30.30 35.19
C GLY A 850 -29.97 -29.52 33.95
N LYS A 851 -31.29 -29.29 33.88
CA LYS A 851 -31.91 -28.58 32.74
C LYS A 851 -31.66 -27.08 32.84
N TRP A 852 -31.30 -26.48 31.71
CA TRP A 852 -31.00 -25.06 31.59
C TRP A 852 -31.75 -24.43 30.42
N VAL A 853 -32.22 -23.22 30.65
CA VAL A 853 -32.67 -22.29 29.61
C VAL A 853 -31.71 -21.12 29.62
N GLU A 854 -30.91 -20.97 28.58
CA GLU A 854 -29.89 -19.93 28.44
C GLU A 854 -30.30 -18.89 27.40
N LEU A 855 -29.77 -17.68 27.55
CA LEU A 855 -29.85 -16.67 26.51
C LEU A 855 -28.76 -16.93 25.47
N SER A 856 -29.06 -16.75 24.20
CA SER A 856 -28.02 -16.69 23.16
C SER A 856 -27.08 -15.49 23.40
N ASP A 857 -25.84 -15.58 22.92
CA ASP A 857 -24.84 -14.51 23.05
C ASP A 857 -25.29 -13.18 22.40
N ASN A 858 -26.31 -13.24 21.53
CA ASN A 858 -26.88 -12.08 20.84
C ASN A 858 -28.16 -11.53 21.50
N TYR A 859 -28.63 -12.15 22.59
CA TYR A 859 -29.89 -11.78 23.21
C TYR A 859 -29.84 -10.33 23.72
N GLY A 860 -30.66 -9.47 23.11
CA GLY A 860 -30.76 -8.06 23.49
C GLY A 860 -29.70 -7.12 22.92
N ASN A 861 -28.86 -7.54 21.95
CA ASN A 861 -27.86 -6.66 21.34
C ASN A 861 -28.46 -5.51 20.47
N GLY A 862 -29.80 -5.45 20.31
CA GLY A 862 -30.48 -4.34 19.63
C GLY A 862 -30.31 -4.30 18.10
N ILE A 863 -29.55 -5.21 17.49
CA ILE A 863 -29.25 -5.26 16.04
C ILE A 863 -30.26 -6.15 15.28
N GLY A 864 -31.55 -6.11 15.65
CA GLY A 864 -32.61 -6.81 14.91
C GLY A 864 -32.45 -8.34 14.75
N LEU A 865 -31.53 -8.96 15.49
CA LEU A 865 -31.36 -10.42 15.53
C LEU A 865 -32.36 -11.01 16.52
N SER A 866 -32.86 -12.21 16.21
CA SER A 866 -33.87 -12.91 17.00
C SER A 866 -33.42 -13.11 18.45
N GLU A 867 -34.32 -12.79 19.39
CA GLU A 867 -34.20 -13.04 20.83
C GLU A 867 -34.30 -14.54 21.11
N VAL A 868 -33.25 -15.29 20.79
CA VAL A 868 -33.26 -16.75 20.92
C VAL A 868 -32.88 -17.16 22.33
N ILE A 869 -33.72 -17.99 22.96
CA ILE A 869 -33.38 -18.76 24.15
C ILE A 869 -32.99 -20.18 23.75
N GLN A 870 -31.99 -20.76 24.40
CA GLN A 870 -31.58 -22.14 24.16
C GLN A 870 -31.97 -23.02 25.34
N VAL A 871 -32.69 -24.11 25.07
CA VAL A 871 -33.06 -25.08 26.09
C VAL A 871 -32.22 -26.34 25.93
N GLY A 872 -31.55 -26.77 27.00
CA GLY A 872 -30.72 -27.96 27.00
C GLY A 872 -30.42 -28.48 28.41
N GLN A 873 -29.42 -29.35 28.51
CA GLN A 873 -29.01 -29.94 29.78
C GLN A 873 -27.50 -29.77 29.98
N TYR A 874 -27.11 -29.54 31.22
CA TYR A 874 -25.73 -29.64 31.67
C TYR A 874 -25.53 -30.93 32.47
N ARG A 875 -24.31 -31.47 32.39
CA ARG A 875 -23.79 -32.49 33.32
C ARG A 875 -22.35 -32.13 33.65
N ASN A 876 -22.05 -31.92 34.93
CA ASN A 876 -20.71 -31.53 35.40
C ASN A 876 -20.13 -30.30 34.68
N GLY A 877 -20.96 -29.26 34.47
CA GLY A 877 -20.55 -28.04 33.79
C GLY A 877 -20.44 -28.15 32.25
N GLN A 878 -20.66 -29.32 31.66
CA GLN A 878 -20.63 -29.51 30.20
C GLN A 878 -22.04 -29.58 29.60
N LYS A 879 -22.24 -28.93 28.46
CA LYS A 879 -23.46 -29.03 27.66
C LYS A 879 -23.60 -30.47 27.14
N VAL A 880 -24.71 -31.13 27.45
CA VAL A 880 -25.03 -32.50 27.00
C VAL A 880 -26.36 -32.52 26.25
N GLY A 881 -26.47 -33.39 25.25
CA GLY A 881 -27.67 -33.54 24.41
C GLY A 881 -27.84 -32.43 23.36
N VAL A 882 -29.04 -32.36 22.77
CA VAL A 882 -29.40 -31.38 21.74
C VAL A 882 -29.91 -30.10 22.41
N TRP A 883 -29.29 -28.98 22.08
CA TRP A 883 -29.76 -27.65 22.49
C TRP A 883 -30.70 -27.08 21.45
N VAL A 884 -31.94 -26.80 21.85
CA VAL A 884 -32.99 -26.30 20.95
C VAL A 884 -33.12 -24.80 21.15
N GLY A 885 -32.87 -24.02 20.09
CA GLY A 885 -33.19 -22.59 20.06
C GLY A 885 -34.69 -22.39 19.88
N LYS A 886 -35.28 -21.55 20.73
CA LYS A 886 -36.68 -21.11 20.65
C LYS A 886 -36.76 -19.61 20.45
#